data_AF-A0A2H9UJR0-F1
#
_entry.id   AF-A0A2H9UJR0-F1
#
_cell.length_a   1.000
_cell.length_b   1.000
_cell.length_c   1.000
_cell.angle_alpha   90.00
_cell.angle_beta   90.00
_cell.angle_gamma   90.00
#
_symmetry.space_group_name_H-M   'P 1'
#
loop_
_entity.id
_entity.type
_entity.pdbx_description
1 polymer ?
#
loop_
_entity_poly.entity_id
_entity_poly.type
_entity_poly.pdbx_seq_one_letter_code
_entity_poly.pdbx_strand_id
1 'polypeptide(L)'
;MKLKYSLLSLSIALLMTACGGGGGENDSHASKPGSGTVGSNPSTGNNAQFTKISEFKVLDVGSELTAQDFGLSTWNPTALVRTGDILYIANSQSESKILRYDLKQKRALSAIDPLKIEGLAKKWDSLADIEIHAERLYVASYGSNRVDILDISQPQPSFVMALGTGVWWGDTVNHALVHSNAVTADDRYIYVPDIEGRINVWRQSDAIAQNHLKAKKFARLSLPDCGRNCNARMEVMGDHLYTSLPNGKTYVHDINQIRENDTHIAPILTESNLATLLHRHDDGTVYTARNDGSIETYPTQEFGLKSILPKHNIDQFKKYILKGQAESSHIERAGDVAVYGQQLIHLSNQRVKLLPMVTLQQNKTKQLSSALLLTESKAQNQTRVLQDGESWETLTNSAERHVYMNRILSAELSSNALTLKSYSAVPVRNLQIRAKIRHSDDWVILADLDELTPFSTAKFNIKLNDQSRFPLADGSGSIQLAGLSQTTLIPSDIFDLHVTSETDEHVKKLNKIQAKWKIYFGKYDEPGKWCRVTPVYAREWVIMMTNLAYMLSTPEFENLWFNHKAVMGHDFFGNAGQVDGPNGIYMPEDYVRIYKEILNRNEINLGITNMGGGLGGGTVLGVDTWLFYGHYRLSGFRIIAHEFGHHWGGHNSAWAMSSHGFEPMVDWLNFYFQRGPGSLPYMDPNVNTFHLTPDAALCQGVNQNIVRGVASTAPWNKVDEYFKNNPMPIQ
;
A
#
# COMPACT_ATOMS: atom_id res chain seq x y z
N MET A 1 -2.38 58.84 20.51
CA MET A 1 -1.53 60.04 20.72
C MET A 1 -0.17 59.78 20.07
N LYS A 2 0.37 60.81 19.43
CA LYS A 2 1.43 60.82 18.41
C LYS A 2 2.85 60.44 18.91
N LEU A 3 3.61 59.74 18.04
CA LEU A 3 5.02 60.02 17.62
C LEU A 3 6.15 59.82 18.67
N LYS A 4 7.42 59.47 18.39
CA LYS A 4 8.27 59.28 17.19
C LYS A 4 9.64 58.64 17.62
N TYR A 5 10.21 57.81 16.74
CA TYR A 5 11.62 57.82 16.22
C TYR A 5 12.74 57.26 17.13
N SER A 6 13.82 56.63 16.64
CA SER A 6 14.24 56.20 15.30
C SER A 6 15.62 55.52 15.35
N LEU A 7 15.92 54.66 14.35
CA LEU A 7 17.20 54.54 13.61
C LEU A 7 18.50 54.13 14.38
N LEU A 8 19.51 53.42 13.85
CA LEU A 8 19.79 52.69 12.61
C LEU A 8 21.15 51.96 12.79
N SER A 9 21.31 50.79 12.15
CA SER A 9 22.47 50.20 11.45
C SER A 9 23.95 50.54 11.77
N LEU A 10 24.83 49.52 11.69
CA LEU A 10 26.07 49.40 10.87
C LEU A 10 26.64 47.98 11.14
N SER A 11 26.81 47.00 10.23
CA SER A 11 27.47 46.86 8.90
C SER A 11 29.01 46.85 8.91
N ILE A 12 29.58 45.79 8.31
CA ILE A 12 30.94 45.64 7.69
C ILE A 12 32.04 45.18 8.69
N ALA A 13 32.94 44.21 8.44
CA ALA A 13 33.68 43.85 7.22
C ALA A 13 34.25 42.41 7.19
N LEU A 14 34.51 41.96 5.95
CA LEU A 14 35.31 40.83 5.47
C LEU A 14 36.83 41.02 5.64
N LEU A 15 37.60 39.90 5.61
CA LEU A 15 38.86 39.61 4.86
C LEU A 15 39.68 38.54 5.63
N MET A 16 39.80 37.28 5.18
CA MET A 16 40.65 36.69 4.12
C MET A 16 42.14 36.42 4.51
N THR A 17 42.53 35.14 4.36
CA THR A 17 43.86 34.57 3.97
C THR A 17 45.05 34.73 4.94
N ALA A 18 46.04 33.82 5.11
CA ALA A 18 46.39 32.50 4.54
C ALA A 18 47.60 31.89 5.33
N CYS A 19 47.78 30.57 5.18
CA CYS A 19 49.03 29.77 5.09
C CYS A 19 50.09 29.64 6.22
N GLY A 20 50.53 28.37 6.40
CA GLY A 20 51.84 27.90 6.92
C GLY A 20 51.79 27.41 8.38
N GLY A 21 52.27 26.24 8.81
CA GLY A 21 53.14 25.20 8.26
C GLY A 21 54.21 24.81 9.31
N GLY A 22 54.35 23.51 9.66
CA GLY A 22 55.38 22.91 10.56
C GLY A 22 54.80 22.42 11.90
N GLY A 23 54.82 21.13 12.30
CA GLY A 23 55.94 20.19 12.53
C GLY A 23 56.39 20.32 14.02
N GLY A 24 56.54 19.32 14.90
CA GLY A 24 56.38 17.87 14.95
C GLY A 24 56.56 17.39 16.42
N GLU A 25 56.58 16.06 16.64
CA GLU A 25 57.05 15.29 17.84
C GLU A 25 56.18 15.34 19.13
N ASN A 26 55.49 14.22 19.46
CA ASN A 26 55.88 13.05 20.28
C ASN A 26 55.70 13.28 21.80
N ASP A 27 54.71 12.62 22.41
CA ASP A 27 54.98 11.62 23.45
C ASP A 27 53.73 10.88 23.95
N SER A 28 53.99 9.64 24.35
CA SER A 28 53.12 8.54 24.77
C SER A 28 52.46 8.69 26.14
N HIS A 29 51.24 8.16 26.33
CA HIS A 29 50.91 7.13 27.35
C HIS A 29 49.42 6.70 27.40
N ALA A 30 49.21 5.38 27.31
CA ALA A 30 48.30 4.49 28.06
C ALA A 30 46.77 4.77 28.25
N SER A 31 45.94 3.96 27.55
CA SER A 31 44.80 3.09 28.00
C SER A 31 43.98 3.46 29.27
N LYS A 32 42.64 3.41 29.37
CA LYS A 32 41.51 2.60 28.81
C LYS A 32 40.19 3.12 29.49
N PRO A 33 38.96 2.55 29.32
CA PRO A 33 38.08 2.43 28.14
C PRO A 33 36.68 3.08 28.36
N GLY A 34 36.00 3.56 27.31
CA GLY A 34 34.62 4.03 27.44
C GLY A 34 33.91 4.33 26.11
N SER A 35 32.74 3.69 25.92
CA SER A 35 31.69 3.94 24.92
C SER A 35 32.09 4.02 23.44
N GLY A 36 31.70 3.01 22.66
CA GLY A 36 31.82 3.01 21.20
C GLY A 36 30.84 3.97 20.53
N THR A 37 31.23 5.23 20.41
CA THR A 37 30.91 6.11 19.29
C THR A 37 32.01 5.91 18.23
N VAL A 38 31.64 5.64 16.97
CA VAL A 38 32.61 5.72 15.86
C VAL A 38 32.20 6.90 14.97
N GLY A 39 32.99 7.96 15.09
CA GLY A 39 33.15 9.02 14.10
C GLY A 39 34.26 8.68 13.10
N SER A 40 34.25 9.45 12.02
CA SER A 40 34.89 9.30 10.71
C SER A 40 36.40 9.63 10.60
N ASN A 41 37.03 8.94 9.63
CA ASN A 41 38.17 9.30 8.75
C ASN A 41 39.63 9.31 9.26
N PRO A 42 40.55 8.92 8.36
CA PRO A 42 41.39 9.91 7.68
C PRO A 42 41.34 9.85 6.14
N SER A 43 41.68 11.01 5.57
CA SER A 43 41.64 11.44 4.18
C SER A 43 42.50 10.67 3.17
N THR A 44 41.96 10.43 1.98
CA THR A 44 42.54 10.82 0.68
C THR A 44 41.37 10.93 -0.32
N GLY A 45 41.37 11.96 -1.15
CA GLY A 45 40.31 12.23 -2.11
C GLY A 45 40.20 11.16 -3.19
N ASN A 46 39.40 10.12 -2.94
CA ASN A 46 38.71 9.43 -4.00
C ASN A 46 37.43 10.23 -4.28
N ASN A 47 37.44 11.04 -5.34
CA ASN A 47 36.19 11.50 -5.94
C ASN A 47 35.46 10.25 -6.44
N ALA A 48 34.69 9.62 -5.55
CA ALA A 48 33.82 8.52 -5.91
C ALA A 48 32.93 9.03 -7.04
N GLN A 49 33.12 8.48 -8.23
CA GLN A 49 32.36 8.90 -9.40
C GLN A 49 30.94 8.37 -9.24
N PHE A 50 30.06 9.22 -8.74
CA PHE A 50 28.65 8.93 -8.61
C PHE A 50 27.95 9.17 -9.95
N THR A 51 27.09 8.24 -10.33
CA THR A 51 26.16 8.40 -11.44
C THR A 51 24.76 8.46 -10.87
N LYS A 52 24.04 9.56 -11.13
CA LYS A 52 22.61 9.69 -10.78
C LYS A 52 21.82 8.66 -11.59
N ILE A 53 21.10 7.78 -10.90
CA ILE A 53 20.21 6.79 -11.53
C ILE A 53 18.79 7.32 -11.58
N SER A 54 18.32 7.86 -10.46
CA SER A 54 16.95 8.35 -10.37
C SER A 54 16.84 9.46 -9.32
N GLU A 55 15.74 10.19 -9.41
CA GLU A 55 15.32 11.19 -8.45
C GLU A 55 13.81 11.12 -8.34
N PHE A 56 13.32 11.16 -7.12
CA PHE A 56 11.90 11.01 -6.82
C PHE A 56 11.58 11.69 -5.49
N LYS A 57 10.32 12.09 -5.32
CA LYS A 57 9.79 12.71 -4.12
C LYS A 57 9.23 11.65 -3.18
N VAL A 58 9.33 11.94 -1.89
CA VAL A 58 8.74 11.19 -0.78
C VAL A 58 8.04 12.14 0.18
N LEU A 59 7.07 11.63 0.93
CA LEU A 59 6.39 12.43 1.96
C LEU A 59 7.18 12.37 3.27
N ASP A 60 7.47 13.55 3.84
CA ASP A 60 7.99 13.67 5.21
C ASP A 60 6.84 13.81 6.23
N VAL A 61 7.18 14.02 7.50
CA VAL A 61 6.23 14.20 8.60
C VAL A 61 5.32 15.38 8.35
N GLY A 62 4.04 15.08 8.17
CA GLY A 62 2.98 16.04 7.91
C GLY A 62 2.27 16.57 9.15
N SER A 63 1.32 17.47 8.90
CA SER A 63 0.37 17.99 9.89
C SER A 63 -1.05 17.92 9.36
N GLU A 64 -2.04 18.19 10.20
CA GLU A 64 -3.46 18.22 9.83
C GLU A 64 -4.06 19.56 10.23
N LEU A 65 -4.89 20.13 9.35
CA LEU A 65 -5.76 21.26 9.66
C LEU A 65 -7.09 20.75 10.22
N THR A 66 -7.56 21.40 11.28
CA THR A 66 -8.74 21.02 12.05
C THR A 66 -9.71 22.18 12.18
N ALA A 67 -10.91 21.91 12.67
CA ALA A 67 -11.90 22.95 12.99
C ALA A 67 -11.32 24.04 13.91
N GLN A 68 -10.47 23.64 14.87
CA GLN A 68 -9.90 24.54 15.88
C GLN A 68 -8.96 25.59 15.27
N ASP A 69 -8.22 25.24 14.20
CA ASP A 69 -7.33 26.17 13.51
C ASP A 69 -8.08 27.37 12.92
N PHE A 70 -9.39 27.22 12.68
CA PHE A 70 -10.30 28.26 12.18
C PHE A 70 -11.25 28.80 13.27
N GLY A 71 -11.08 28.39 14.53
CA GLY A 71 -11.97 28.77 15.63
C GLY A 71 -13.38 28.20 15.52
N LEU A 72 -13.54 27.04 14.86
CA LEU A 72 -14.82 26.37 14.64
C LEU A 72 -15.00 25.17 15.57
N SER A 73 -16.25 24.88 15.93
CA SER A 73 -16.63 23.67 16.70
C SER A 73 -16.91 22.46 15.81
N THR A 74 -17.32 22.69 14.56
CA THR A 74 -17.62 21.67 13.56
C THR A 74 -16.92 21.99 12.26
N TRP A 75 -16.68 20.97 11.43
CA TRP A 75 -15.89 21.07 10.21
C TRP A 75 -16.31 19.97 9.23
N ASN A 76 -16.48 20.31 7.96
CA ASN A 76 -16.86 19.41 6.88
C ASN A 76 -16.33 19.94 5.51
N PRO A 77 -15.01 19.86 5.28
CA PRO A 77 -14.38 20.30 4.05
C PRO A 77 -14.73 19.35 2.90
N THR A 78 -15.08 19.93 1.76
CA THR A 78 -15.52 19.17 0.57
C THR A 78 -14.64 19.39 -0.65
N ALA A 79 -13.96 20.53 -0.73
CA ALA A 79 -13.06 20.88 -1.83
C ALA A 79 -11.98 21.88 -1.39
N LEU A 80 -10.89 21.90 -2.14
CA LEU A 80 -9.72 22.72 -1.92
C LEU A 80 -9.32 23.41 -3.22
N VAL A 81 -8.94 24.68 -3.14
CA VAL A 81 -8.23 25.34 -4.24
C VAL A 81 -7.21 26.33 -3.68
N ARG A 82 -6.09 26.50 -4.37
CA ARG A 82 -5.01 27.37 -3.93
C ARG A 82 -4.73 28.45 -4.98
N THR A 83 -4.55 29.68 -4.52
CA THR A 83 -3.92 30.74 -5.32
C THR A 83 -2.88 31.47 -4.49
N GLY A 84 -1.69 31.68 -5.06
CA GLY A 84 -0.54 32.20 -4.33
C GLY A 84 -0.28 31.42 -3.03
N ASP A 85 -0.19 32.16 -1.92
CA ASP A 85 0.07 31.63 -0.57
C ASP A 85 -1.22 31.22 0.18
N ILE A 86 -2.40 31.35 -0.43
CA ILE A 86 -3.69 31.14 0.24
C ILE A 86 -4.34 29.85 -0.24
N LEU A 87 -4.67 28.99 0.72
CA LEU A 87 -5.56 27.85 0.54
C LEU A 87 -7.00 28.26 0.85
N TYR A 88 -7.91 27.99 -0.07
CA TYR A 88 -9.35 28.13 0.08
C TYR A 88 -9.95 26.75 0.31
N ILE A 89 -10.82 26.63 1.30
CA ILE A 89 -11.42 25.37 1.72
C ILE A 89 -12.94 25.54 1.73
N ALA A 90 -13.64 24.79 0.89
CA ALA A 90 -15.09 24.74 0.91
C ALA A 90 -15.54 23.96 2.15
N ASN A 91 -16.15 24.63 3.12
CA ASN A 91 -16.63 24.00 4.36
C ASN A 91 -18.17 23.91 4.33
N SER A 92 -18.69 22.74 3.95
CA SER A 92 -20.11 22.51 3.71
C SER A 92 -20.87 22.20 5.00
N GLN A 93 -21.57 23.19 5.54
CA GLN A 93 -22.34 23.08 6.78
C GLN A 93 -23.74 23.69 6.62
N SER A 94 -24.55 23.70 7.69
CA SER A 94 -25.78 24.49 7.75
C SER A 94 -25.52 25.97 7.44
N GLU A 95 -24.41 26.50 7.96
CA GLU A 95 -23.84 27.79 7.61
C GLU A 95 -22.55 27.59 6.80
N SER A 96 -22.71 27.19 5.54
CA SER A 96 -21.57 26.95 4.63
C SER A 96 -20.76 28.21 4.39
N LYS A 97 -19.43 28.10 4.50
CA LYS A 97 -18.45 29.19 4.30
C LYS A 97 -17.24 28.67 3.54
N ILE A 98 -16.52 29.58 2.89
CA ILE A 98 -15.20 29.25 2.33
C ILE A 98 -14.15 29.75 3.31
N LEU A 99 -13.43 28.81 3.92
CA LEU A 99 -12.36 29.11 4.86
C LEU A 99 -11.09 29.46 4.08
N ARG A 100 -10.23 30.30 4.66
CA ARG A 100 -8.99 30.75 4.05
C ARG A 100 -7.83 30.50 5.00
N TYR A 101 -6.75 29.91 4.51
CA TYR A 101 -5.55 29.63 5.30
C TYR A 101 -4.32 30.15 4.57
N ASP A 102 -3.53 30.97 5.26
CA ASP A 102 -2.24 31.45 4.77
C ASP A 102 -1.19 30.35 4.99
N LEU A 103 -0.79 29.68 3.91
CA LEU A 103 0.15 28.56 3.93
C LEU A 103 1.57 29.00 4.32
N LYS A 104 1.92 30.26 4.04
CA LYS A 104 3.25 30.82 4.35
C LYS A 104 3.36 31.23 5.81
N GLN A 105 2.36 31.95 6.32
CA GLN A 105 2.31 32.43 7.70
C GLN A 105 1.71 31.40 8.66
N LYS A 106 1.16 30.30 8.13
CA LYS A 106 0.57 29.18 8.86
C LYS A 106 -0.54 29.62 9.82
N ARG A 107 -1.50 30.41 9.31
CA ARG A 107 -2.63 30.91 10.09
C ARG A 107 -3.91 31.00 9.29
N ALA A 108 -5.04 30.81 9.97
CA ALA A 108 -6.35 31.08 9.38
C ALA A 108 -6.54 32.58 9.11
N LEU A 109 -7.21 32.87 8.00
CA LEU A 109 -7.69 34.20 7.61
C LEU A 109 -9.21 34.26 7.78
N SER A 110 -9.79 35.47 7.68
CA SER A 110 -11.24 35.63 7.76
C SER A 110 -11.96 34.78 6.70
N ALA A 111 -12.95 34.00 7.10
CA ALA A 111 -13.75 33.21 6.15
C ALA A 111 -14.56 34.11 5.21
N ILE A 112 -14.84 33.60 4.01
CA ILE A 112 -15.81 34.19 3.09
C ILE A 112 -17.19 33.71 3.50
N ASP A 113 -18.01 34.65 3.96
CA ASP A 113 -19.38 34.43 4.40
C ASP A 113 -20.34 34.99 3.35
N PRO A 114 -21.11 34.14 2.65
CA PRO A 114 -21.93 34.59 1.53
C PRO A 114 -23.06 35.54 1.96
N LEU A 115 -23.45 35.54 3.25
CA LEU A 115 -24.44 36.47 3.79
C LEU A 115 -23.87 37.89 4.02
N LYS A 116 -22.55 38.05 3.99
CA LYS A 116 -21.87 39.34 4.20
C LYS A 116 -21.39 39.99 2.89
N ILE A 117 -21.59 39.34 1.75
CA ILE A 117 -21.21 39.86 0.44
C ILE A 117 -22.43 40.55 -0.18
N GLU A 118 -22.27 41.85 -0.46
CA GLU A 118 -23.28 42.64 -1.16
C GLU A 118 -23.59 42.04 -2.55
N GLY A 119 -24.87 41.99 -2.93
CA GLY A 119 -25.33 41.40 -4.19
C GLY A 119 -25.51 39.89 -4.17
N LEU A 120 -24.79 39.15 -3.31
CA LEU A 120 -25.04 37.72 -3.09
C LEU A 120 -26.07 37.50 -1.98
N ALA A 121 -25.75 37.93 -0.75
CA ALA A 121 -26.59 37.91 0.45
C ALA A 121 -27.48 36.65 0.64
N LYS A 122 -27.02 35.48 0.18
CA LYS A 122 -27.78 34.23 0.16
C LYS A 122 -26.88 33.08 0.55
N LYS A 123 -27.36 32.21 1.44
CA LYS A 123 -26.59 31.05 1.87
C LYS A 123 -26.19 30.13 0.70
N TRP A 124 -25.06 29.46 0.85
CA TRP A 124 -24.75 28.25 0.08
C TRP A 124 -25.41 27.05 0.75
N ASP A 125 -26.06 26.23 -0.06
CA ASP A 125 -26.81 25.06 0.41
C ASP A 125 -26.10 23.82 -0.12
N SER A 126 -25.20 23.29 0.71
CA SER A 126 -24.17 22.31 0.33
C SER A 126 -23.13 22.86 -0.66
N LEU A 127 -21.90 23.06 -0.18
CA LEU A 127 -20.75 23.38 -1.03
C LEU A 127 -20.18 22.09 -1.59
N ALA A 128 -20.28 21.91 -2.91
CA ALA A 128 -19.77 20.72 -3.57
C ALA A 128 -18.32 20.92 -3.99
N ASP A 129 -18.01 22.07 -4.59
CA ASP A 129 -16.70 22.35 -5.15
C ASP A 129 -16.40 23.84 -5.25
N ILE A 130 -15.11 24.18 -5.35
CA ILE A 130 -14.62 25.53 -5.57
C ILE A 130 -13.45 25.51 -6.56
N GLU A 131 -13.37 26.53 -7.41
CA GLU A 131 -12.28 26.70 -8.37
C GLU A 131 -11.81 28.15 -8.40
N ILE A 132 -10.53 28.37 -8.67
CA ILE A 132 -9.98 29.71 -8.92
C ILE A 132 -9.33 29.77 -10.29
N HIS A 133 -9.79 30.72 -11.11
CA HIS A 133 -9.19 31.02 -12.39
C HIS A 133 -9.23 32.54 -12.63
N ALA A 134 -8.10 33.12 -13.05
CA ALA A 134 -7.95 34.55 -13.34
C ALA A 134 -8.53 35.48 -12.24
N GLU A 135 -8.11 35.25 -10.98
CA GLU A 135 -8.55 36.01 -9.79
C GLU A 135 -10.07 35.98 -9.54
N ARG A 136 -10.78 35.00 -10.11
CA ARG A 136 -12.19 34.72 -9.82
C ARG A 136 -12.33 33.40 -9.10
N LEU A 137 -13.08 33.41 -8.01
CA LEU A 137 -13.48 32.24 -7.25
C LEU A 137 -14.87 31.79 -7.68
N TYR A 138 -14.96 30.60 -8.24
CA TYR A 138 -16.19 29.93 -8.66
C TYR A 138 -16.64 28.99 -7.55
N VAL A 139 -17.90 29.08 -7.15
CA VAL A 139 -18.44 28.33 -6.00
C VAL A 139 -19.62 27.49 -6.44
N ALA A 140 -19.40 26.19 -6.60
CA ALA A 140 -20.47 25.25 -6.95
C ALA A 140 -21.24 24.84 -5.70
N SER A 141 -22.54 25.16 -5.68
CA SER A 141 -23.41 24.78 -4.57
C SER A 141 -24.58 23.92 -5.02
N TYR A 142 -24.58 22.67 -4.54
CA TYR A 142 -25.44 21.59 -5.00
C TYR A 142 -26.94 21.87 -4.77
N GLY A 143 -27.33 22.26 -3.55
CA GLY A 143 -28.72 22.60 -3.23
C GLY A 143 -29.16 23.96 -3.77
N SER A 144 -28.18 24.83 -4.04
CA SER A 144 -28.42 26.19 -4.53
C SER A 144 -28.68 26.29 -6.03
N ASN A 145 -28.39 25.23 -6.82
CA ASN A 145 -28.65 25.18 -8.27
C ASN A 145 -28.02 26.36 -9.04
N ARG A 146 -26.83 26.78 -8.61
CA ARG A 146 -26.06 27.87 -9.22
C ARG A 146 -24.58 27.72 -8.90
N VAL A 147 -23.76 28.37 -9.72
CA VAL A 147 -22.34 28.64 -9.43
C VAL A 147 -22.19 30.14 -9.17
N ASP A 148 -21.81 30.51 -7.95
CA ASP A 148 -21.57 31.91 -7.59
C ASP A 148 -20.12 32.28 -7.95
N ILE A 149 -19.92 33.46 -8.57
CA ILE A 149 -18.61 33.94 -9.01
C ILE A 149 -18.24 35.18 -8.20
N LEU A 150 -17.10 35.11 -7.52
CA LEU A 150 -16.55 36.20 -6.71
C LEU A 150 -15.24 36.71 -7.32
N ASP A 151 -15.06 38.02 -7.36
CA ASP A 151 -13.76 38.64 -7.62
C ASP A 151 -12.96 38.62 -6.31
N ILE A 152 -11.76 38.03 -6.36
CA ILE A 152 -10.84 37.90 -5.23
C ILE A 152 -9.52 38.66 -5.44
N SER A 153 -9.46 39.57 -6.41
CA SER A 153 -8.30 40.46 -6.65
C SER A 153 -8.03 41.40 -5.47
N GLN A 154 -9.06 41.65 -4.64
CA GLN A 154 -8.99 42.45 -3.42
C GLN A 154 -9.08 41.57 -2.16
N PRO A 155 -8.53 42.01 -1.01
CA PRO A 155 -8.60 41.24 0.24
C PRO A 155 -10.02 40.86 0.69
N GLN A 156 -10.99 41.74 0.37
CA GLN A 156 -12.42 41.50 0.57
C GLN A 156 -13.03 41.08 -0.79
N PRO A 157 -13.51 39.83 -0.90
CA PRO A 157 -14.15 39.37 -2.12
C PRO A 157 -15.42 40.16 -2.44
N SER A 158 -15.65 40.42 -3.72
CA SER A 158 -16.88 41.06 -4.20
C SER A 158 -17.65 40.14 -5.12
N PHE A 159 -18.99 40.24 -5.11
CA PHE A 159 -19.84 39.41 -5.95
C PHE A 159 -19.84 39.92 -7.39
N VAL A 160 -19.61 39.01 -8.35
CA VAL A 160 -19.70 39.31 -9.77
C VAL A 160 -21.07 38.92 -10.30
N MET A 161 -21.41 37.63 -10.24
CA MET A 161 -22.68 37.10 -10.71
C MET A 161 -22.89 35.64 -10.26
N ALA A 162 -24.03 35.06 -10.63
CA ALA A 162 -24.32 33.65 -10.45
C ALA A 162 -24.74 33.03 -11.80
N LEU A 163 -24.14 31.89 -12.14
CA LEU A 163 -24.54 31.05 -13.28
C LEU A 163 -25.66 30.09 -12.86
N GLY A 164 -26.58 29.78 -13.78
CA GLY A 164 -27.81 29.08 -13.46
C GLY A 164 -28.88 30.01 -12.88
N THR A 165 -30.12 29.55 -12.79
CA THR A 165 -31.26 30.38 -12.33
C THR A 165 -31.46 30.36 -10.81
N GLY A 166 -30.66 29.58 -10.07
CA GLY A 166 -30.82 29.39 -8.62
C GLY A 166 -31.98 28.47 -8.24
N VAL A 167 -32.63 27.87 -9.24
CA VAL A 167 -33.66 26.84 -9.12
C VAL A 167 -33.39 25.76 -10.15
N TRP A 168 -33.69 24.50 -9.82
CA TRP A 168 -33.41 23.37 -10.71
C TRP A 168 -34.45 23.19 -11.83
N TRP A 169 -35.61 23.83 -11.71
CA TRP A 169 -36.71 23.74 -12.68
C TRP A 169 -36.71 24.92 -13.66
N GLY A 170 -37.29 24.73 -14.85
CA GLY A 170 -37.37 25.73 -15.92
C GLY A 170 -36.79 25.22 -17.24
N ASP A 171 -36.27 26.14 -18.06
CA ASP A 171 -35.51 25.80 -19.28
C ASP A 171 -34.17 25.18 -18.89
N THR A 172 -34.22 23.88 -18.55
CA THR A 172 -33.04 23.11 -18.16
C THR A 172 -32.03 23.10 -19.28
N VAL A 173 -32.45 23.20 -20.55
CA VAL A 173 -31.59 23.21 -21.75
C VAL A 173 -30.68 24.43 -21.79
N ASN A 174 -31.23 25.63 -21.60
CA ASN A 174 -30.50 26.87 -21.83
C ASN A 174 -30.05 27.60 -20.58
N HIS A 175 -30.76 27.49 -19.45
CA HIS A 175 -30.53 28.38 -18.31
C HIS A 175 -30.43 27.66 -16.96
N ALA A 176 -31.39 26.81 -16.60
CA ALA A 176 -31.44 26.24 -15.26
C ALA A 176 -30.34 25.19 -15.03
N LEU A 177 -29.70 25.19 -13.86
CA LEU A 177 -28.64 24.24 -13.48
C LEU A 177 -29.22 23.23 -12.48
N VAL A 178 -29.02 21.94 -12.73
CA VAL A 178 -29.68 20.88 -11.97
C VAL A 178 -28.69 20.23 -11.00
N HIS A 179 -28.58 20.78 -9.79
CA HIS A 179 -27.72 20.25 -8.74
C HIS A 179 -26.25 20.06 -9.13
N SER A 180 -25.54 21.16 -9.39
CA SER A 180 -24.12 21.11 -9.74
C SER A 180 -23.25 20.53 -8.63
N ASN A 181 -22.33 19.64 -8.98
CA ASN A 181 -21.46 18.97 -8.03
C ASN A 181 -19.96 19.29 -8.20
N ALA A 182 -19.57 20.04 -9.24
CA ALA A 182 -18.21 20.48 -9.48
C ALA A 182 -18.17 21.77 -10.30
N VAL A 183 -17.01 22.43 -10.38
CA VAL A 183 -16.76 23.52 -11.32
C VAL A 183 -15.28 23.58 -11.70
N THR A 184 -14.98 23.83 -12.97
CA THR A 184 -13.62 24.15 -13.47
C THR A 184 -13.72 25.27 -14.49
N ALA A 185 -12.68 26.07 -14.64
CA ALA A 185 -12.65 27.15 -15.63
C ALA A 185 -11.27 27.30 -16.27
N ASP A 186 -11.25 27.68 -17.54
CA ASP A 186 -10.06 28.16 -18.26
C ASP A 186 -10.32 29.55 -18.85
N ASP A 187 -9.40 30.07 -19.64
CA ASP A 187 -9.52 31.41 -20.25
C ASP A 187 -10.71 31.51 -21.24
N ARG A 188 -11.23 30.38 -21.71
CA ARG A 188 -12.29 30.31 -22.73
C ARG A 188 -13.66 30.07 -22.10
N TYR A 189 -13.75 29.11 -21.19
CA TYR A 189 -15.00 28.51 -20.76
C TYR A 189 -15.05 28.22 -19.25
N ILE A 190 -16.28 28.08 -18.76
CA ILE A 190 -16.62 27.61 -17.42
C ILE A 190 -17.41 26.31 -17.58
N TYR A 191 -16.94 25.25 -16.94
CA TYR A 191 -17.48 23.89 -17.04
C TYR A 191 -18.15 23.51 -15.73
N VAL A 192 -19.41 23.05 -15.79
CA VAL A 192 -20.19 22.71 -14.59
C VAL A 192 -21.00 21.43 -14.81
N PRO A 193 -20.56 20.28 -14.27
CA PRO A 193 -21.33 19.05 -14.26
C PRO A 193 -22.58 19.18 -13.40
N ASP A 194 -23.63 18.48 -13.82
CA ASP A 194 -24.90 18.42 -13.13
C ASP A 194 -25.37 16.96 -13.02
N ILE A 195 -26.39 16.69 -12.20
CA ILE A 195 -26.82 15.30 -11.93
C ILE A 195 -27.50 14.61 -13.11
N GLU A 196 -27.70 15.30 -14.24
CA GLU A 196 -28.29 14.74 -15.45
C GLU A 196 -27.25 14.10 -16.38
N GLY A 197 -26.03 13.83 -15.89
CA GLY A 197 -25.00 13.14 -16.67
C GLY A 197 -24.40 13.99 -17.78
N ARG A 198 -24.22 15.29 -17.52
CA ARG A 198 -23.69 16.26 -18.50
C ARG A 198 -22.86 17.34 -17.82
N ILE A 199 -22.02 17.99 -18.62
CA ILE A 199 -21.25 19.19 -18.24
C ILE A 199 -21.84 20.37 -19.01
N ASN A 200 -22.36 21.36 -18.29
CA ASN A 200 -22.85 22.61 -18.87
C ASN A 200 -21.67 23.57 -19.06
N VAL A 201 -21.62 24.24 -20.22
CA VAL A 201 -20.52 25.12 -20.60
C VAL A 201 -21.03 26.55 -20.77
N TRP A 202 -20.34 27.53 -20.21
CA TRP A 202 -20.51 28.96 -20.49
C TRP A 202 -19.20 29.54 -21.03
N ARG A 203 -19.25 30.62 -21.80
CA ARG A 203 -18.03 31.39 -22.13
C ARG A 203 -17.63 32.25 -20.95
N GLN A 204 -16.33 32.44 -20.75
CA GLN A 204 -15.83 33.39 -19.76
C GLN A 204 -16.33 34.82 -20.01
N SER A 205 -16.47 35.22 -21.27
CA SER A 205 -17.01 36.53 -21.64
C SER A 205 -18.44 36.77 -21.19
N ASP A 206 -19.21 35.70 -20.95
CA ASP A 206 -20.60 35.79 -20.49
C ASP A 206 -20.68 35.92 -18.96
N ALA A 207 -19.56 35.70 -18.24
CA ALA A 207 -19.46 35.81 -16.79
C ALA A 207 -19.28 37.27 -16.32
N ILE A 208 -20.32 38.09 -16.53
CA ILE A 208 -20.40 39.51 -16.18
C ILE A 208 -21.65 39.81 -15.35
N ALA A 209 -21.61 40.85 -14.52
CA ALA A 209 -22.71 41.21 -13.61
C ALA A 209 -24.07 41.36 -14.29
N GLN A 210 -24.08 41.87 -15.53
CA GLN A 210 -25.29 42.04 -16.33
C GLN A 210 -26.01 40.73 -16.59
N ASN A 211 -25.33 39.57 -16.54
CA ASN A 211 -25.87 38.25 -16.85
C ASN A 211 -26.26 37.43 -15.60
N HIS A 212 -26.22 38.02 -14.40
CA HIS A 212 -26.61 37.36 -13.16
C HIS A 212 -27.97 36.63 -13.29
N LEU A 213 -27.94 35.32 -13.01
CA LEU A 213 -29.06 34.36 -13.08
C LEU A 213 -29.74 34.17 -14.45
N LYS A 214 -29.21 34.78 -15.52
CA LYS A 214 -29.79 34.71 -16.87
C LYS A 214 -28.79 34.36 -17.98
N ALA A 215 -27.53 34.12 -17.64
CA ALA A 215 -26.52 33.65 -18.60
C ALA A 215 -27.01 32.38 -19.30
N LYS A 216 -27.12 32.44 -20.62
CA LYS A 216 -27.44 31.29 -21.46
C LYS A 216 -26.23 30.35 -21.51
N LYS A 217 -26.47 29.05 -21.36
CA LYS A 217 -25.48 28.00 -21.58
C LYS A 217 -25.00 28.07 -23.03
N PHE A 218 -23.69 28.05 -23.21
CA PHE A 218 -23.05 28.07 -24.52
C PHE A 218 -23.14 26.69 -25.18
N ALA A 219 -22.85 25.61 -24.44
CA ALA A 219 -22.85 24.25 -24.95
C ALA A 219 -23.00 23.21 -23.83
N ARG A 220 -23.00 21.92 -24.20
CA ARG A 220 -22.99 20.77 -23.28
C ARG A 220 -22.11 19.64 -23.73
N LEU A 221 -21.37 19.09 -22.78
CA LEU A 221 -20.62 17.86 -22.94
C LEU A 221 -21.39 16.69 -22.28
N SER A 222 -21.31 15.51 -22.87
CA SER A 222 -21.85 14.30 -22.28
C SER A 222 -20.92 13.80 -21.19
N LEU A 223 -21.47 13.50 -20.01
CA LEU A 223 -20.75 12.89 -18.90
C LEU A 223 -21.57 11.69 -18.38
N PRO A 224 -21.59 10.59 -19.14
CA PRO A 224 -22.34 9.41 -18.74
C PRO A 224 -21.80 8.88 -17.40
N ASP A 225 -22.63 8.16 -16.65
CA ASP A 225 -22.35 7.67 -15.29
C ASP A 225 -22.24 8.75 -14.19
N CYS A 226 -22.39 10.03 -14.54
CA CYS A 226 -22.48 11.10 -13.56
C CYS A 226 -23.92 11.32 -13.10
N GLY A 227 -24.35 10.55 -12.10
CA GLY A 227 -25.65 10.70 -11.45
C GLY A 227 -25.61 11.51 -10.14
N ARG A 228 -26.57 11.23 -9.25
CA ARG A 228 -26.57 11.78 -7.88
C ARG A 228 -25.27 11.41 -7.16
N ASN A 229 -24.65 12.38 -6.49
CA ASN A 229 -23.38 12.24 -5.76
C ASN A 229 -22.17 11.83 -6.64
N CYS A 230 -22.24 12.12 -7.95
CA CYS A 230 -21.15 11.84 -8.89
C CYS A 230 -19.81 12.53 -8.53
N ASN A 231 -19.81 13.61 -7.72
CA ASN A 231 -18.63 14.32 -7.22
C ASN A 231 -17.46 14.35 -8.22
N ALA A 232 -17.73 14.84 -9.42
CA ALA A 232 -16.76 14.86 -10.50
C ALA A 232 -15.59 15.78 -10.14
N ARG A 233 -14.39 15.44 -10.59
CA ARG A 233 -13.19 16.29 -10.53
C ARG A 233 -12.73 16.57 -11.94
N MET A 234 -12.55 17.83 -12.27
CA MET A 234 -12.26 18.28 -13.63
C MET A 234 -10.95 19.06 -13.66
N GLU A 235 -10.17 18.85 -14.71
CA GLU A 235 -8.88 19.51 -14.91
C GLU A 235 -8.70 19.80 -16.40
N VAL A 236 -8.34 21.04 -16.74
CA VAL A 236 -8.09 21.46 -18.12
C VAL A 236 -6.60 21.39 -18.40
N MET A 237 -6.22 20.57 -19.39
CA MET A 237 -4.82 20.41 -19.81
C MET A 237 -4.71 20.60 -21.33
N GLY A 238 -4.19 21.76 -21.72
CA GLY A 238 -4.13 22.17 -23.13
C GLY A 238 -5.53 22.34 -23.73
N ASP A 239 -5.81 21.54 -24.76
CA ASP A 239 -7.08 21.56 -25.48
C ASP A 239 -8.04 20.44 -25.05
N HIS A 240 -7.84 19.90 -23.84
CA HIS A 240 -8.65 18.81 -23.33
C HIS A 240 -9.15 19.08 -21.92
N LEU A 241 -10.41 18.73 -21.69
CA LEU A 241 -11.01 18.66 -20.36
C LEU A 241 -11.01 17.21 -19.89
N TYR A 242 -10.30 16.94 -18.80
CA TYR A 242 -10.28 15.65 -18.13
C TYR A 242 -11.30 15.68 -17.01
N THR A 243 -12.22 14.71 -16.96
CA THR A 243 -13.23 14.59 -15.91
C THR A 243 -13.13 13.21 -15.25
N SER A 244 -12.64 13.17 -14.01
CA SER A 244 -12.56 11.96 -13.19
C SER A 244 -13.75 11.82 -12.26
N LEU A 245 -14.25 10.59 -12.14
CA LEU A 245 -15.34 10.21 -11.25
C LEU A 245 -14.81 9.39 -10.06
N PRO A 246 -15.50 9.40 -8.90
CA PRO A 246 -15.10 8.66 -7.70
C PRO A 246 -15.01 7.13 -7.85
N ASN A 247 -15.59 6.58 -8.91
CA ASN A 247 -15.48 5.15 -9.26
C ASN A 247 -14.19 4.83 -10.04
N GLY A 248 -13.36 5.83 -10.34
CA GLY A 248 -12.12 5.71 -11.11
C GLY A 248 -12.31 5.79 -12.62
N LYS A 249 -13.49 6.18 -13.11
CA LYS A 249 -13.73 6.42 -14.53
C LYS A 249 -13.32 7.84 -14.90
N THR A 250 -12.55 7.99 -15.98
CA THR A 250 -12.11 9.29 -16.48
C THR A 250 -12.55 9.49 -17.92
N TYR A 251 -13.10 10.66 -18.21
CA TYR A 251 -13.53 11.11 -19.53
C TYR A 251 -12.62 12.22 -20.03
N VAL A 252 -12.33 12.24 -21.33
CA VAL A 252 -11.59 13.32 -21.98
C VAL A 252 -12.43 13.92 -23.09
N HIS A 253 -12.65 15.22 -23.05
CA HIS A 253 -13.34 15.97 -24.11
C HIS A 253 -12.36 16.91 -24.82
N ASP A 254 -12.44 16.98 -26.15
CA ASP A 254 -11.75 17.99 -26.94
C ASP A 254 -12.53 19.30 -26.87
N ILE A 255 -11.97 20.30 -26.17
CA ILE A 255 -12.67 21.57 -25.94
C ILE A 255 -12.56 22.53 -27.13
N ASN A 256 -11.74 22.23 -28.15
CA ASN A 256 -11.76 22.97 -29.42
C ASN A 256 -12.98 22.63 -30.28
N GLN A 257 -13.69 21.53 -29.98
CA GLN A 257 -14.91 21.14 -30.70
C GLN A 257 -16.17 21.85 -30.18
N ILE A 258 -16.07 22.63 -29.10
CA ILE A 258 -17.22 23.28 -28.47
C ILE A 258 -17.76 24.39 -29.37
N ARG A 259 -19.01 24.25 -29.82
CA ARG A 259 -19.74 25.27 -30.60
C ARG A 259 -21.01 25.72 -29.87
N GLU A 260 -21.44 26.93 -30.18
CA GLU A 260 -22.64 27.49 -29.57
C GLU A 260 -23.87 26.64 -29.90
N ASN A 261 -24.69 26.37 -28.88
CA ASN A 261 -25.90 25.57 -28.92
C ASN A 261 -25.71 24.05 -29.11
N ASP A 262 -24.47 23.54 -29.07
CA ASP A 262 -24.26 22.10 -29.01
C ASP A 262 -24.81 21.55 -27.70
N THR A 263 -25.68 20.53 -27.79
CA THR A 263 -26.37 19.98 -26.61
C THR A 263 -25.80 18.63 -26.15
N HIS A 264 -24.89 18.03 -26.93
CA HIS A 264 -24.32 16.71 -26.64
C HIS A 264 -22.96 16.51 -27.35
N ILE A 265 -21.87 16.95 -26.73
CA ILE A 265 -20.50 16.68 -27.20
C ILE A 265 -19.96 15.44 -26.47
N ALA A 266 -19.69 14.37 -27.21
CA ALA A 266 -19.19 13.12 -26.65
C ALA A 266 -17.72 13.24 -26.20
N PRO A 267 -17.29 12.46 -25.19
CA PRO A 267 -15.87 12.32 -24.87
C PRO A 267 -15.13 11.63 -26.03
N ILE A 268 -13.90 12.08 -26.31
CA ILE A 268 -13.02 11.48 -27.32
C ILE A 268 -12.26 10.27 -26.77
N LEU A 269 -12.15 10.14 -25.44
CA LEU A 269 -11.51 9.02 -24.75
C LEU A 269 -12.19 8.76 -23.41
N THR A 270 -12.27 7.49 -23.00
CA THR A 270 -12.85 7.07 -21.72
C THR A 270 -12.15 5.82 -21.21
N GLU A 271 -11.72 5.83 -19.95
CA GLU A 271 -11.10 4.67 -19.30
C GLU A 271 -11.64 4.50 -17.87
N SER A 272 -11.64 3.25 -17.38
CA SER A 272 -12.16 2.86 -16.06
C SER A 272 -11.05 2.34 -15.16
N ASN A 273 -11.28 2.35 -13.83
CA ASN A 273 -10.31 1.92 -12.81
C ASN A 273 -8.96 2.67 -12.88
N LEU A 274 -9.03 3.93 -13.29
CA LEU A 274 -7.89 4.79 -13.55
C LEU A 274 -7.66 5.75 -12.37
N ALA A 275 -8.32 6.90 -12.35
CA ALA A 275 -8.05 7.95 -11.37
C ALA A 275 -9.35 8.48 -10.76
N THR A 276 -9.30 8.85 -9.48
CA THR A 276 -10.41 9.54 -8.80
C THR A 276 -10.34 11.05 -8.99
N LEU A 277 -9.15 11.60 -9.25
CA LEU A 277 -8.93 12.98 -9.67
C LEU A 277 -7.57 13.14 -10.35
N LEU A 278 -7.46 14.19 -11.16
CA LEU A 278 -6.21 14.74 -11.68
C LEU A 278 -6.14 16.19 -11.24
N HIS A 279 -4.96 16.65 -10.83
CA HIS A 279 -4.70 18.03 -10.47
C HIS A 279 -3.38 18.50 -11.09
N ARG A 280 -3.43 19.54 -11.92
CA ARG A 280 -2.23 20.09 -12.55
C ARG A 280 -1.64 21.19 -11.67
N HIS A 281 -0.34 21.06 -11.39
CA HIS A 281 0.44 22.09 -10.71
C HIS A 281 1.10 23.05 -11.71
N ASP A 282 1.44 24.25 -11.23
CA ASP A 282 2.02 25.34 -12.02
C ASP A 282 3.39 24.96 -12.64
N ASP A 283 4.10 24.00 -12.06
CA ASP A 283 5.38 23.48 -12.57
C ASP A 283 5.24 22.47 -13.73
N GLY A 284 4.00 22.16 -14.14
CA GLY A 284 3.71 21.18 -15.18
C GLY A 284 3.64 19.73 -14.68
N THR A 285 3.65 19.49 -13.37
CA THR A 285 3.38 18.16 -12.80
C THR A 285 1.88 17.94 -12.63
N VAL A 286 1.39 16.76 -12.99
CA VAL A 286 0.02 16.32 -12.74
C VAL A 286 -0.01 15.31 -11.61
N TYR A 287 -0.75 15.62 -10.55
CA TYR A 287 -0.99 14.75 -9.41
C TYR A 287 -2.26 13.96 -9.67
N THR A 288 -2.14 12.64 -9.71
CA THR A 288 -3.22 11.71 -10.02
C THR A 288 -3.51 10.85 -8.81
N ALA A 289 -4.70 10.98 -8.21
CA ALA A 289 -5.11 10.10 -7.12
C ALA A 289 -5.79 8.85 -7.67
N ARG A 290 -5.43 7.69 -7.10
CA ARG A 290 -5.89 6.36 -7.51
C ARG A 290 -6.99 5.85 -6.58
N ASN A 291 -7.76 4.87 -7.05
CA ASN A 291 -8.84 4.24 -6.28
C ASN A 291 -8.39 3.58 -4.96
N ASP A 292 -7.13 3.14 -4.91
CA ASP A 292 -6.48 2.53 -3.73
C ASP A 292 -5.93 3.56 -2.73
N GLY A 293 -6.08 4.87 -3.03
CA GLY A 293 -5.60 5.97 -2.22
C GLY A 293 -4.19 6.44 -2.56
N SER A 294 -3.44 5.72 -3.40
CA SER A 294 -2.12 6.19 -3.82
C SER A 294 -2.22 7.46 -4.69
N ILE A 295 -1.19 8.31 -4.61
CA ILE A 295 -1.07 9.50 -5.46
C ILE A 295 0.19 9.37 -6.30
N GLU A 296 0.04 9.49 -7.61
CA GLU A 296 1.11 9.37 -8.60
C GLU A 296 1.33 10.70 -9.30
N THR A 297 2.57 11.00 -9.68
CA THR A 297 2.90 12.22 -10.42
C THR A 297 3.36 11.91 -11.84
N TYR A 298 2.99 12.78 -12.77
CA TYR A 298 3.30 12.64 -14.20
C TYR A 298 3.63 14.01 -14.80
N PRO A 299 4.52 14.11 -15.80
CA PRO A 299 4.69 15.35 -16.55
C PRO A 299 3.44 15.61 -17.41
N THR A 300 2.89 16.82 -17.36
CA THR A 300 1.70 17.20 -18.15
C THR A 300 1.88 16.91 -19.64
N GLN A 301 3.10 17.13 -20.16
CA GLN A 301 3.45 16.90 -21.57
C GLN A 301 3.43 15.43 -22.02
N GLU A 302 3.41 14.46 -21.09
CA GLU A 302 3.31 13.03 -21.42
C GLU A 302 1.86 12.55 -21.56
N PHE A 303 0.88 13.37 -21.16
CA PHE A 303 -0.52 13.05 -21.37
C PHE A 303 -0.83 13.06 -22.87
N GLY A 304 -1.56 12.04 -23.33
CA GLY A 304 -1.90 11.87 -24.73
C GLY A 304 -3.26 11.21 -24.93
N LEU A 305 -3.61 10.96 -26.19
CA LEU A 305 -4.92 10.40 -26.58
C LEU A 305 -4.88 8.89 -26.86
N LYS A 306 -3.73 8.23 -26.65
CA LYS A 306 -3.62 6.75 -26.75
C LYS A 306 -4.05 6.07 -25.46
N SER A 307 -3.69 6.66 -24.33
CA SER A 307 -4.13 6.29 -22.99
C SER A 307 -4.21 7.56 -22.14
N ILE A 308 -5.16 7.62 -21.21
CA ILE A 308 -5.35 8.81 -20.38
C ILE A 308 -4.14 9.05 -19.47
N LEU A 309 -3.61 8.01 -18.83
CA LEU A 309 -2.38 8.12 -18.05
C LEU A 309 -1.15 7.68 -18.84
N PRO A 310 0.00 8.36 -18.65
CA PRO A 310 1.28 7.87 -19.11
C PRO A 310 1.65 6.53 -18.47
N LYS A 311 2.58 5.80 -19.09
CA LYS A 311 2.98 4.45 -18.65
C LYS A 311 3.84 4.47 -17.38
N HIS A 312 4.63 5.53 -17.18
CA HIS A 312 5.59 5.63 -16.09
C HIS A 312 5.33 6.90 -15.30
N ASN A 313 5.14 6.75 -13.99
CA ASN A 313 5.04 7.86 -13.06
C ASN A 313 6.43 8.31 -12.60
N ILE A 314 6.54 9.57 -12.17
CA ILE A 314 7.75 10.14 -11.57
C ILE A 314 7.81 9.75 -10.09
N ASP A 315 6.74 10.03 -9.35
CA ASP A 315 6.63 9.78 -7.91
C ASP A 315 5.39 8.93 -7.60
N GLN A 316 5.41 8.24 -6.46
CA GLN A 316 4.27 7.50 -5.92
C GLN A 316 4.16 7.66 -4.40
N PHE A 317 3.09 8.24 -3.90
CA PHE A 317 2.85 8.37 -2.48
C PHE A 317 1.83 7.32 -2.04
N LYS A 318 2.16 6.51 -1.02
CA LYS A 318 1.29 5.43 -0.50
C LYS A 318 1.05 5.52 1.00
N LYS A 319 2.01 6.07 1.73
CA LYS A 319 1.93 6.29 3.17
C LYS A 319 2.44 7.67 3.55
N TYR A 320 2.02 8.12 4.73
CA TYR A 320 2.48 9.34 5.38
C TYR A 320 2.55 9.13 6.89
N ILE A 321 3.25 10.02 7.59
CA ILE A 321 3.27 10.07 9.05
C ILE A 321 2.82 11.48 9.46
N LEU A 322 1.97 11.60 10.47
CA LEU A 322 1.68 12.91 11.06
C LEU A 322 2.53 13.15 12.30
N LYS A 323 2.78 14.43 12.58
CA LYS A 323 3.46 14.87 13.79
C LYS A 323 2.83 14.25 15.05
N GLY A 324 3.65 13.58 15.86
CA GLY A 324 3.22 12.92 17.09
C GLY A 324 2.80 11.45 16.92
N GLN A 325 2.73 10.93 15.69
CA GLN A 325 2.50 9.51 15.44
C GLN A 325 3.83 8.74 15.34
N ALA A 326 3.83 7.49 15.82
CA ALA A 326 4.99 6.61 15.78
C ALA A 326 5.03 5.73 14.52
N GLU A 327 3.87 5.48 13.91
CA GLU A 327 3.68 4.60 12.77
C GLU A 327 3.07 5.36 11.59
N SER A 328 3.40 4.92 10.38
CA SER A 328 2.84 5.50 9.16
C SER A 328 1.42 5.02 8.88
N SER A 329 0.60 5.91 8.32
CA SER A 329 -0.74 5.63 7.83
C SER A 329 -0.74 5.52 6.30
N HIS A 330 -1.61 4.67 5.76
CA HIS A 330 -1.87 4.65 4.31
C HIS A 330 -2.57 5.94 3.86
N ILE A 331 -2.22 6.43 2.68
CA ILE A 331 -2.97 7.50 2.03
C ILE A 331 -4.35 6.95 1.67
N GLU A 332 -5.37 7.63 2.15
CA GLU A 332 -6.77 7.30 1.87
C GLU A 332 -7.16 7.86 0.51
N ARG A 333 -8.28 7.37 -0.07
CA ARG A 333 -8.82 7.93 -1.31
C ARG A 333 -9.00 9.44 -1.19
N ALA A 334 -8.35 10.18 -2.09
CA ALA A 334 -8.45 11.63 -2.13
C ALA A 334 -9.86 12.06 -2.55
N GLY A 335 -10.44 12.96 -1.75
CA GLY A 335 -11.59 13.76 -2.15
C GLY A 335 -11.17 14.99 -2.95
N ASP A 336 -9.99 15.55 -2.64
CA ASP A 336 -9.37 16.64 -3.39
C ASP A 336 -7.87 16.74 -3.08
N VAL A 337 -7.11 17.41 -3.94
CA VAL A 337 -5.70 17.71 -3.70
C VAL A 337 -5.34 19.13 -4.15
N ALA A 338 -4.38 19.73 -3.47
CA ALA A 338 -3.72 20.94 -3.92
C ALA A 338 -2.22 20.85 -3.63
N VAL A 339 -1.41 21.66 -4.30
CA VAL A 339 0.04 21.68 -4.10
C VAL A 339 0.54 23.10 -3.88
N TYR A 340 1.38 23.29 -2.86
CA TYR A 340 2.03 24.56 -2.54
C TYR A 340 3.53 24.34 -2.35
N GLY A 341 4.32 24.73 -3.37
CA GLY A 341 5.74 24.44 -3.41
C GLY A 341 6.00 22.94 -3.22
N GLN A 342 6.80 22.60 -2.20
CA GLN A 342 7.12 21.22 -1.85
C GLN A 342 6.14 20.65 -0.80
N GLN A 343 4.85 20.98 -0.87
CA GLN A 343 3.85 20.47 0.06
C GLN A 343 2.60 20.00 -0.69
N LEU A 344 2.27 18.72 -0.49
CA LEU A 344 1.02 18.13 -0.93
C LEU A 344 -0.05 18.41 0.12
N ILE A 345 -1.16 19.00 -0.31
CA ILE A 345 -2.33 19.27 0.52
C ILE A 345 -3.37 18.22 0.11
N HIS A 346 -3.70 17.34 1.02
CA HIS A 346 -4.55 16.18 0.74
C HIS A 346 -5.84 16.26 1.54
N LEU A 347 -6.98 16.31 0.86
CA LEU A 347 -8.30 16.20 1.46
C LEU A 347 -8.79 14.76 1.34
N SER A 348 -8.99 14.08 2.46
CA SER A 348 -9.66 12.77 2.52
C SER A 348 -10.51 12.66 3.77
N ASN A 349 -11.66 12.01 3.67
CA ASN A 349 -12.54 11.76 4.82
C ASN A 349 -12.80 13.02 5.66
N GLN A 350 -13.02 14.15 5.00
CA GLN A 350 -13.25 15.47 5.62
C GLN A 350 -12.07 15.98 6.48
N ARG A 351 -10.85 15.52 6.21
CA ARG A 351 -9.62 15.95 6.88
C ARG A 351 -8.64 16.51 5.86
N VAL A 352 -8.01 17.65 6.19
CA VAL A 352 -7.05 18.31 5.32
C VAL A 352 -5.65 18.13 5.90
N LYS A 353 -4.84 17.32 5.23
CA LYS A 353 -3.47 16.99 5.64
C LYS A 353 -2.48 17.81 4.83
N LEU A 354 -1.50 18.40 5.49
CA LEU A 354 -0.39 19.14 4.89
C LEU A 354 0.85 18.25 4.95
N LEU A 355 1.26 17.70 3.80
CA LEU A 355 2.27 16.66 3.68
C LEU A 355 3.49 17.21 2.92
N PRO A 356 4.59 17.57 3.62
CA PRO A 356 5.80 18.03 2.97
C PRO A 356 6.40 16.96 2.07
N MET A 357 6.91 17.37 0.91
CA MET A 357 7.59 16.52 -0.06
C MET A 357 9.09 16.81 -0.02
N VAL A 358 9.89 15.75 0.12
CA VAL A 358 11.35 15.81 0.05
C VAL A 358 11.81 15.07 -1.18
N THR A 359 12.78 15.64 -1.90
CA THR A 359 13.38 15.00 -3.07
C THR A 359 14.56 14.15 -2.64
N LEU A 360 14.54 12.88 -3.01
CA LEU A 360 15.64 11.94 -2.83
C LEU A 360 16.30 11.65 -4.16
N GLN A 361 17.63 11.55 -4.15
CA GLN A 361 18.42 11.21 -5.31
C GLN A 361 19.17 9.90 -5.07
N GLN A 362 19.06 8.98 -6.03
CA GLN A 362 19.83 7.74 -6.04
C GLN A 362 21.09 7.90 -6.87
N ASN A 363 22.22 7.61 -6.25
CA ASN A 363 23.54 7.72 -6.87
C ASN A 363 24.27 6.40 -6.77
N LYS A 364 24.61 5.80 -7.91
CA LYS A 364 25.40 4.56 -7.97
C LYS A 364 26.87 4.85 -8.14
N THR A 365 27.69 4.03 -7.51
CA THR A 365 29.15 4.07 -7.60
C THR A 365 29.70 2.65 -7.63
N LYS A 366 30.84 2.46 -8.29
CA LYS A 366 31.60 1.19 -8.24
C LYS A 366 32.35 1.00 -6.92
N GLN A 367 32.38 2.03 -6.06
CA GLN A 367 33.00 1.92 -4.75
C GLN A 367 32.17 0.97 -3.87
N LEU A 368 32.84 -0.03 -3.30
CA LEU A 368 32.23 -0.93 -2.33
C LEU A 368 31.94 -0.20 -1.02
N SER A 369 30.89 -0.63 -0.34
CA SER A 369 30.56 -0.25 1.03
C SER A 369 30.28 -1.50 1.85
N SER A 370 30.21 -1.35 3.17
CA SER A 370 29.74 -2.39 4.09
C SER A 370 28.27 -2.15 4.42
N ALA A 371 27.52 -3.23 4.63
CA ALA A 371 26.17 -3.14 5.17
C ALA A 371 26.20 -2.73 6.66
N LEU A 372 25.07 -2.26 7.18
CA LEU A 372 24.90 -2.05 8.61
C LEU A 372 24.98 -3.39 9.35
N LEU A 373 25.82 -3.51 10.36
CA LEU A 373 25.90 -4.71 11.18
C LEU A 373 24.96 -4.61 12.38
N LEU A 374 24.03 -5.55 12.47
CA LEU A 374 23.09 -5.71 13.57
C LEU A 374 23.38 -7.00 14.33
N THR A 375 23.09 -7.01 15.62
CA THR A 375 23.11 -8.20 16.45
C THR A 375 21.81 -8.28 17.24
N GLU A 376 21.09 -9.41 17.23
CA GLU A 376 19.75 -9.52 17.83
C GLU A 376 19.76 -9.03 19.28
N SER A 377 20.77 -9.45 20.05
CA SER A 377 20.99 -9.09 21.46
C SER A 377 21.10 -7.58 21.74
N LYS A 378 21.32 -6.75 20.70
CA LYS A 378 21.37 -5.28 20.80
C LYS A 378 20.11 -4.60 20.26
N ALA A 379 19.07 -5.37 19.91
CA ALA A 379 17.77 -4.81 19.58
C ALA A 379 17.25 -3.98 20.77
N GLN A 380 16.61 -2.86 20.47
CA GLN A 380 16.01 -2.01 21.51
C GLN A 380 14.85 -2.71 22.22
N ASN A 381 14.14 -3.58 21.49
CA ASN A 381 13.06 -4.37 22.02
C ASN A 381 13.07 -5.73 21.34
N GLN A 382 12.83 -6.77 22.14
CA GLN A 382 12.67 -8.14 21.69
C GLN A 382 11.43 -8.71 22.36
N THR A 383 10.53 -9.28 21.57
CA THR A 383 9.36 -10.00 22.09
C THR A 383 9.29 -11.38 21.47
N ARG A 384 8.60 -12.27 22.18
CA ARG A 384 8.27 -13.61 21.71
C ARG A 384 6.76 -13.68 21.49
N VAL A 385 6.35 -14.44 20.48
CA VAL A 385 4.95 -14.71 20.15
C VAL A 385 4.68 -16.20 20.16
N LEU A 386 3.42 -16.61 20.27
CA LEU A 386 3.01 -18.01 20.33
C LEU A 386 3.71 -18.75 21.48
N GLN A 387 3.90 -18.09 22.62
CA GLN A 387 4.56 -18.70 23.78
C GLN A 387 3.53 -19.34 24.70
N ASP A 388 3.94 -20.37 25.44
CA ASP A 388 3.07 -21.00 26.44
C ASP A 388 2.66 -19.96 27.50
N GLY A 389 1.37 -19.94 27.85
CA GLY A 389 0.78 -18.94 28.75
C GLY A 389 0.18 -17.71 28.03
N GLU A 390 0.36 -17.57 26.72
CA GLU A 390 -0.35 -16.56 25.93
C GLU A 390 -1.86 -16.81 25.94
N SER A 391 -2.66 -15.75 26.14
CA SER A 391 -4.11 -15.86 26.29
C SER A 391 -4.79 -16.34 25.00
N TRP A 392 -5.92 -17.01 25.15
CA TRP A 392 -6.70 -17.48 24.01
C TRP A 392 -7.24 -16.31 23.18
N GLU A 393 -7.59 -15.20 23.82
CA GLU A 393 -8.07 -13.98 23.17
C GLU A 393 -7.00 -13.36 22.27
N THR A 394 -5.76 -13.25 22.75
CA THR A 394 -4.64 -12.74 21.95
C THR A 394 -4.28 -13.72 20.84
N LEU A 395 -4.22 -15.02 21.15
CA LEU A 395 -3.87 -16.07 20.19
C LEU A 395 -4.86 -16.14 19.01
N THR A 396 -6.14 -15.89 19.26
CA THR A 396 -7.22 -15.94 18.25
C THR A 396 -7.57 -14.57 17.64
N ASN A 397 -6.87 -13.51 18.02
CA ASN A 397 -7.03 -12.20 17.40
C ASN A 397 -6.21 -12.14 16.09
N SER A 398 -6.86 -12.25 14.93
CA SER A 398 -6.18 -12.25 13.63
C SER A 398 -5.48 -10.92 13.28
N ALA A 399 -5.85 -9.80 13.92
CA ALA A 399 -5.12 -8.55 13.78
C ALA A 399 -3.76 -8.59 14.50
N GLU A 400 -3.65 -9.37 15.57
CA GLU A 400 -2.44 -9.50 16.39
C GLU A 400 -1.62 -10.75 16.04
N ARG A 401 -2.27 -11.83 15.62
CA ARG A 401 -1.67 -13.15 15.37
C ARG A 401 -2.11 -13.66 14.00
N HIS A 402 -1.25 -13.42 13.02
CA HIS A 402 -1.33 -14.01 11.70
C HIS A 402 0.06 -14.20 11.11
N VAL A 403 0.18 -15.09 10.14
CA VAL A 403 1.43 -15.34 9.42
C VAL A 403 1.14 -15.40 7.93
N TYR A 404 1.90 -14.66 7.13
CA TYR A 404 1.91 -14.85 5.69
C TYR A 404 2.98 -15.89 5.34
N MET A 405 2.61 -16.95 4.63
CA MET A 405 3.51 -18.10 4.38
C MET A 405 4.74 -17.74 3.54
N ASN A 406 4.63 -16.77 2.62
CA ASN A 406 5.78 -16.22 1.90
C ASN A 406 6.54 -15.12 2.68
N ARG A 407 6.20 -14.90 3.95
CA ARG A 407 6.81 -13.90 4.85
C ARG A 407 7.02 -14.47 6.26
N ILE A 408 7.36 -15.76 6.38
CA ILE A 408 7.74 -16.38 7.66
C ILE A 408 8.84 -15.55 8.35
N LEU A 409 9.78 -15.04 7.56
CA LEU A 409 10.69 -13.97 7.96
C LEU A 409 10.25 -12.68 7.28
N SER A 410 10.16 -11.59 8.03
CA SER A 410 9.81 -10.28 7.48
C SER A 410 10.59 -9.15 8.13
N ALA A 411 10.77 -8.09 7.36
CA ALA A 411 11.39 -6.86 7.78
C ALA A 411 10.49 -5.69 7.37
N GLU A 412 10.31 -4.73 8.27
CA GLU A 412 9.58 -3.49 8.01
C GLU A 412 10.38 -2.31 8.56
N LEU A 413 10.53 -1.27 7.75
CA LEU A 413 11.11 0.00 8.19
C LEU A 413 10.02 1.06 8.19
N SER A 414 9.67 1.54 9.38
CA SER A 414 8.77 2.67 9.57
C SER A 414 9.49 3.72 10.40
N SER A 415 9.59 4.95 9.87
CA SER A 415 10.41 5.98 10.49
C SER A 415 11.84 5.43 10.66
N ASN A 416 12.41 5.51 11.86
CA ASN A 416 13.75 4.98 12.15
C ASN A 416 13.73 3.55 12.70
N ALA A 417 12.57 2.90 12.79
CA ALA A 417 12.44 1.59 13.40
C ALA A 417 12.44 0.47 12.36
N LEU A 418 13.53 -0.29 12.29
CA LEU A 418 13.59 -1.56 11.58
C LEU A 418 13.04 -2.66 12.49
N THR A 419 11.87 -3.20 12.14
CA THR A 419 11.22 -4.30 12.85
C THR A 419 11.40 -5.58 12.05
N LEU A 420 12.03 -6.58 12.67
CA LEU A 420 12.22 -7.91 12.11
C LEU A 420 11.30 -8.88 12.84
N LYS A 421 10.57 -9.71 12.10
CA LYS A 421 9.70 -10.75 12.67
C LYS A 421 10.11 -12.12 12.14
N SER A 422 10.18 -13.09 13.03
CA SER A 422 10.40 -14.49 12.72
C SER A 422 9.23 -15.32 13.22
N TYR A 423 8.53 -15.96 12.31
CA TYR A 423 7.66 -17.11 12.60
C TYR A 423 8.37 -18.44 12.30
N SER A 424 9.70 -18.41 12.10
CA SER A 424 10.48 -19.64 12.02
C SER A 424 10.42 -20.37 13.36
N ALA A 425 10.25 -21.69 13.31
CA ALA A 425 10.23 -22.53 14.51
C ALA A 425 11.65 -22.89 15.01
N VAL A 426 12.67 -22.64 14.19
CA VAL A 426 14.10 -22.81 14.54
C VAL A 426 14.85 -21.48 14.41
N PRO A 427 15.96 -21.29 15.15
CA PRO A 427 16.76 -20.07 15.04
C PRO A 427 17.31 -19.96 13.61
N VAL A 428 17.27 -18.75 13.06
CA VAL A 428 17.84 -18.46 11.74
C VAL A 428 19.05 -17.57 11.90
N ARG A 429 20.10 -17.78 11.10
CA ARG A 429 21.43 -17.16 11.30
C ARG A 429 21.97 -16.52 10.02
N ASN A 430 22.92 -15.61 10.18
CA ASN A 430 23.65 -14.95 9.09
C ASN A 430 22.68 -14.36 8.04
N LEU A 431 21.79 -13.48 8.51
CA LEU A 431 20.72 -12.93 7.69
C LEU A 431 21.18 -11.64 7.00
N GLN A 432 20.72 -11.46 5.77
CA GLN A 432 20.81 -10.20 5.03
C GLN A 432 19.41 -9.61 4.88
N ILE A 433 19.24 -8.39 5.35
CA ILE A 433 18.06 -7.57 5.13
C ILE A 433 18.30 -6.85 3.80
N ARG A 434 17.78 -7.42 2.72
CA ARG A 434 17.86 -6.85 1.38
C ARG A 434 16.75 -5.85 1.17
N ALA A 435 17.05 -4.81 0.40
CA ALA A 435 16.11 -3.75 0.09
C ALA A 435 16.09 -3.48 -1.41
N LYS A 436 14.90 -3.40 -2.00
CA LYS A 436 14.71 -2.77 -3.30
C LYS A 436 14.31 -1.34 -3.08
N ILE A 437 15.16 -0.41 -3.50
CA ILE A 437 14.86 1.02 -3.42
C ILE A 437 13.82 1.33 -4.48
N ARG A 438 12.82 2.15 -4.16
CA ARG A 438 11.81 2.59 -5.12
C ARG A 438 12.45 3.14 -6.40
N HIS A 439 11.93 2.79 -7.58
CA HIS A 439 12.51 3.18 -8.88
C HIS A 439 13.95 2.69 -9.14
N SER A 440 14.44 1.72 -8.36
CA SER A 440 15.68 0.97 -8.66
C SER A 440 15.31 -0.44 -9.12
N ASP A 441 16.02 -0.95 -10.13
CA ASP A 441 15.96 -2.37 -10.49
C ASP A 441 16.89 -3.22 -9.63
N ASP A 442 17.95 -2.60 -9.08
CA ASP A 442 18.97 -3.27 -8.29
C ASP A 442 18.52 -3.48 -6.84
N TRP A 443 18.86 -4.65 -6.29
CA TRP A 443 18.77 -4.96 -4.87
C TRP A 443 20.03 -4.49 -4.14
N VAL A 444 19.84 -3.91 -2.96
CA VAL A 444 20.92 -3.53 -2.04
C VAL A 444 20.80 -4.28 -0.72
N ILE A 445 21.89 -4.30 0.05
CA ILE A 445 21.90 -4.83 1.41
C ILE A 445 21.73 -3.66 2.38
N LEU A 446 20.61 -3.61 3.10
CA LEU A 446 20.36 -2.59 4.12
C LEU A 446 21.18 -2.90 5.38
N ALA A 447 21.14 -4.14 5.83
CA ALA A 447 21.82 -4.61 7.03
C ALA A 447 22.11 -6.11 6.97
N ASP A 448 23.15 -6.52 7.70
CA ASP A 448 23.41 -7.91 8.07
C ASP A 448 23.01 -8.11 9.55
N LEU A 449 22.48 -9.29 9.88
CA LEU A 449 22.10 -9.69 11.24
C LEU A 449 22.66 -11.08 11.57
N ASP A 450 23.18 -11.22 12.79
CA ASP A 450 23.75 -12.48 13.29
C ASP A 450 22.74 -13.63 13.39
N GLU A 451 21.62 -13.39 14.07
CA GLU A 451 20.55 -14.37 14.25
C GLU A 451 19.19 -13.71 14.49
N LEU A 452 18.12 -14.49 14.34
CA LEU A 452 16.78 -14.11 14.76
C LEU A 452 16.13 -15.30 15.48
N THR A 453 15.70 -15.06 16.70
CA THR A 453 15.14 -16.07 17.60
C THR A 453 13.81 -16.65 17.04
N PRO A 454 13.47 -17.92 17.30
CA PRO A 454 12.20 -18.50 16.88
C PRO A 454 10.99 -17.77 17.44
N PHE A 455 9.94 -17.59 16.62
CA PHE A 455 8.70 -16.94 17.04
C PHE A 455 8.95 -15.63 17.78
N SER A 456 9.73 -14.72 17.18
CA SER A 456 10.17 -13.48 17.81
C SER A 456 9.89 -12.25 16.95
N THR A 457 9.92 -11.10 17.60
CA THR A 457 10.06 -9.79 16.95
C THR A 457 11.24 -9.07 17.58
N ALA A 458 12.12 -8.50 16.75
CA ALA A 458 13.24 -7.67 17.16
C ALA A 458 13.12 -6.28 16.52
N LYS A 459 13.24 -5.22 17.32
CA LYS A 459 13.13 -3.84 16.87
C LYS A 459 14.45 -3.11 17.05
N PHE A 460 14.96 -2.54 15.96
CA PHE A 460 16.20 -1.76 15.92
C PHE A 460 15.89 -0.31 15.56
N ASN A 461 16.63 0.62 16.14
CA ASN A 461 16.60 2.01 15.71
C ASN A 461 17.77 2.25 14.77
N ILE A 462 17.48 2.42 13.49
CA ILE A 462 18.47 2.68 12.44
C ILE A 462 18.49 4.16 12.09
N LYS A 463 19.67 4.71 11.84
CA LYS A 463 19.84 6.10 11.39
C LYS A 463 20.43 6.08 10.00
N LEU A 464 19.71 6.63 9.04
CA LEU A 464 20.18 6.86 7.69
C LEU A 464 20.42 8.36 7.48
N ASN A 465 21.40 8.71 6.67
CA ASN A 465 21.72 10.08 6.30
C ASN A 465 22.27 10.11 4.87
N ASP A 466 22.60 11.31 4.37
CA ASP A 466 23.09 11.50 2.99
C ASP A 466 24.39 10.75 2.67
N GLN A 467 25.16 10.32 3.69
CA GLN A 467 26.37 9.52 3.53
C GLN A 467 26.12 8.01 3.63
N SER A 468 24.89 7.59 3.95
CA SER A 468 24.51 6.17 3.96
C SER A 468 24.68 5.57 2.56
N ARG A 469 25.45 4.48 2.49
CA ARG A 469 25.69 3.72 1.27
C ARG A 469 25.27 2.28 1.49
N PHE A 470 24.54 1.73 0.54
CA PHE A 470 24.02 0.38 0.58
C PHE A 470 24.77 -0.45 -0.47
N PRO A 471 25.46 -1.53 -0.07
CA PRO A 471 26.14 -2.41 -1.01
C PRO A 471 25.13 -3.02 -1.99
N LEU A 472 25.49 -3.10 -3.26
CA LEU A 472 24.70 -3.85 -4.23
C LEU A 472 24.79 -5.35 -3.93
N ALA A 473 23.66 -6.06 -4.00
CA ALA A 473 23.60 -7.48 -3.70
C ALA A 473 24.46 -8.34 -4.65
N ASP A 474 24.77 -7.84 -5.85
CA ASP A 474 25.65 -8.48 -6.84
C ASP A 474 27.15 -8.20 -6.60
N GLY A 475 27.50 -7.39 -5.60
CA GLY A 475 28.88 -7.02 -5.27
C GLY A 475 29.53 -6.03 -6.24
N SER A 476 28.79 -5.45 -7.19
CA SER A 476 29.35 -4.58 -8.23
C SER A 476 29.66 -3.13 -7.78
N GLY A 477 29.23 -2.75 -6.57
CA GLY A 477 29.37 -1.40 -6.06
C GLY A 477 28.40 -1.08 -4.92
N SER A 478 27.98 0.18 -4.82
CA SER A 478 27.00 0.64 -3.83
C SER A 478 26.08 1.74 -4.38
N ILE A 479 24.93 1.91 -3.73
CA ILE A 479 23.99 3.01 -3.96
C ILE A 479 23.99 3.93 -2.74
N GLN A 480 24.06 5.24 -2.99
CA GLN A 480 23.86 6.30 -2.00
C GLN A 480 22.49 6.95 -2.22
N LEU A 481 21.79 7.24 -1.13
CA LEU A 481 20.56 8.05 -1.12
C LEU A 481 20.86 9.42 -0.54
N ALA A 482 20.89 10.44 -1.40
CA ALA A 482 21.03 11.84 -0.98
C ALA A 482 19.65 12.49 -0.74
N GLY A 483 19.60 13.48 0.16
CA GLY A 483 18.36 14.18 0.53
C GLY A 483 17.69 13.65 1.81
N LEU A 484 18.17 12.53 2.37
CA LEU A 484 17.66 11.96 3.62
C LEU A 484 17.83 12.92 4.81
N SER A 485 18.88 13.75 4.83
CA SER A 485 19.08 14.74 5.90
C SER A 485 18.02 15.85 5.93
N GLN A 486 17.21 15.97 4.89
CA GLN A 486 16.10 16.92 4.82
C GLN A 486 14.80 16.33 5.38
N THR A 487 14.79 15.03 5.70
CA THR A 487 13.63 14.33 6.26
C THR A 487 13.69 14.37 7.79
N THR A 488 12.54 14.50 8.43
CA THR A 488 12.42 14.47 9.89
C THR A 488 12.56 13.05 10.42
N LEU A 489 12.00 12.08 9.69
CA LEU A 489 12.08 10.64 9.91
C LEU A 489 12.34 9.98 8.56
N ILE A 490 12.94 8.78 8.53
CA ILE A 490 13.07 8.05 7.26
C ILE A 490 11.67 7.84 6.67
N PRO A 491 11.38 8.38 5.48
CA PRO A 491 10.06 8.27 4.88
C PRO A 491 9.66 6.81 4.65
N SER A 492 8.40 6.51 4.91
CA SER A 492 7.85 5.19 4.64
C SER A 492 7.86 4.88 3.15
N ASP A 493 7.93 3.59 2.81
CA ASP A 493 7.86 3.07 1.43
C ASP A 493 9.01 3.48 0.49
N ILE A 494 10.19 3.84 1.03
CA ILE A 494 11.42 3.96 0.22
C ILE A 494 11.96 2.58 -0.17
N PHE A 495 11.88 1.62 0.76
CA PHE A 495 12.46 0.30 0.63
C PHE A 495 11.38 -0.79 0.67
N ASP A 496 11.44 -1.71 -0.28
CA ASP A 496 10.80 -3.02 -0.16
C ASP A 496 11.81 -4.02 0.41
N LEU A 497 11.53 -4.54 1.61
CA LEU A 497 12.50 -5.29 2.42
C LEU A 497 12.25 -6.80 2.37
N HIS A 498 13.33 -7.57 2.24
CA HIS A 498 13.31 -9.03 2.22
C HIS A 498 14.44 -9.57 3.10
N VAL A 499 14.14 -10.61 3.89
CA VAL A 499 15.12 -11.27 4.77
C VAL A 499 15.65 -12.52 4.08
N THR A 500 16.95 -12.59 3.84
CA THR A 500 17.60 -13.67 3.09
C THR A 500 18.84 -14.19 3.82
N SER A 501 19.43 -15.28 3.37
CA SER A 501 20.74 -15.75 3.82
C SER A 501 21.41 -16.56 2.72
N GLU A 502 22.71 -16.35 2.55
CA GLU A 502 23.54 -17.13 1.62
C GLU A 502 24.07 -18.42 2.25
N THR A 503 24.01 -18.56 3.58
CA THR A 503 24.61 -19.70 4.30
C THR A 503 23.60 -20.53 5.09
N ASP A 504 22.45 -19.97 5.46
CA ASP A 504 21.43 -20.68 6.21
C ASP A 504 20.45 -21.40 5.25
N GLU A 505 20.61 -22.72 5.14
CA GLU A 505 19.79 -23.56 4.26
C GLU A 505 18.30 -23.57 4.63
N HIS A 506 17.96 -23.34 5.90
CA HIS A 506 16.56 -23.21 6.32
C HIS A 506 15.97 -21.93 5.75
N VAL A 507 16.69 -20.80 5.88
CA VAL A 507 16.29 -19.50 5.32
C VAL A 507 16.16 -19.56 3.79
N LYS A 508 17.06 -20.27 3.11
CA LYS A 508 16.96 -20.49 1.65
C LYS A 508 15.67 -21.21 1.28
N LYS A 509 15.26 -22.24 2.03
CA LYS A 509 13.98 -22.93 1.79
C LYS A 509 12.79 -22.01 2.06
N LEU A 510 12.79 -21.27 3.17
CA LEU A 510 11.71 -20.33 3.49
C LEU A 510 11.51 -19.30 2.37
N ASN A 511 12.60 -18.81 1.76
CA ASN A 511 12.56 -17.87 0.65
C ASN A 511 12.09 -18.48 -0.69
N LYS A 512 11.97 -19.80 -0.81
CA LYS A 512 11.35 -20.46 -1.98
C LYS A 512 9.82 -20.52 -1.89
N ILE A 513 9.23 -20.18 -0.74
CA ILE A 513 7.77 -20.22 -0.55
C ILE A 513 7.11 -19.09 -1.36
N GLN A 514 6.29 -19.45 -2.33
CA GLN A 514 5.53 -18.54 -3.18
C GLN A 514 4.09 -18.33 -2.69
N ALA A 515 3.57 -19.28 -1.91
CA ALA A 515 2.22 -19.25 -1.36
C ALA A 515 1.99 -18.00 -0.49
N LYS A 516 1.04 -17.16 -0.88
CA LYS A 516 0.71 -15.88 -0.22
C LYS A 516 -0.38 -16.03 0.85
N TRP A 517 -0.51 -17.22 1.42
CA TRP A 517 -1.59 -17.52 2.37
C TRP A 517 -1.39 -16.73 3.66
N LYS A 518 -2.44 -16.09 4.13
CA LYS A 518 -2.52 -15.52 5.48
C LYS A 518 -3.19 -16.54 6.39
N ILE A 519 -2.40 -17.20 7.23
CA ILE A 519 -2.93 -18.09 8.25
C ILE A 519 -3.18 -17.32 9.55
N TYR A 520 -4.22 -17.70 10.28
CA TYR A 520 -4.51 -17.24 11.64
C TYR A 520 -5.30 -18.31 12.39
N PHE A 521 -5.45 -18.14 13.69
CA PHE A 521 -6.06 -19.15 14.55
C PHE A 521 -7.50 -18.80 14.90
N GLY A 522 -8.41 -19.74 14.66
CA GLY A 522 -9.83 -19.53 14.83
C GLY A 522 -10.29 -19.57 16.27
N LYS A 523 -11.28 -18.73 16.58
CA LYS A 523 -11.94 -18.69 17.88
C LYS A 523 -13.02 -19.77 17.98
N TYR A 524 -12.58 -21.02 18.00
CA TYR A 524 -13.45 -22.19 18.11
C TYR A 524 -13.40 -22.81 19.52
N ASP A 525 -14.57 -23.18 20.05
CA ASP A 525 -14.73 -23.80 21.36
C ASP A 525 -16.11 -24.51 21.43
N GLU A 526 -16.21 -25.68 20.80
CA GLU A 526 -17.45 -26.44 20.70
C GLU A 526 -17.18 -27.90 21.11
N PRO A 527 -17.55 -28.30 22.35
CA PRO A 527 -17.27 -29.65 22.85
C PRO A 527 -17.71 -30.75 21.89
N GLY A 528 -16.82 -31.71 21.63
CA GLY A 528 -17.08 -32.83 20.71
C GLY A 528 -16.98 -32.47 19.21
N LYS A 529 -16.56 -31.24 18.88
CA LYS A 529 -16.37 -30.81 17.48
C LYS A 529 -15.13 -29.95 17.29
N TRP A 530 -15.01 -28.88 18.07
CA TRP A 530 -13.91 -27.94 18.04
C TRP A 530 -13.28 -27.76 19.42
N CYS A 531 -11.96 -27.77 19.46
CA CYS A 531 -11.19 -27.47 20.66
C CYS A 531 -10.55 -26.08 20.57
N ARG A 532 -10.31 -25.48 21.74
CA ARG A 532 -9.52 -24.25 21.83
C ARG A 532 -8.09 -24.52 21.34
N VAL A 533 -7.63 -23.66 20.44
CA VAL A 533 -6.21 -23.60 20.07
C VAL A 533 -5.37 -23.15 21.27
N THR A 534 -4.25 -23.82 21.50
CA THR A 534 -3.24 -23.45 22.50
C THR A 534 -1.96 -23.02 21.78
N PRO A 535 -1.01 -22.36 22.47
CA PRO A 535 0.25 -21.94 21.86
C PRO A 535 1.04 -23.11 21.22
N VAL A 536 1.03 -24.30 21.82
CA VAL A 536 1.72 -25.47 21.26
C VAL A 536 1.08 -25.97 19.95
N TYR A 537 -0.26 -25.95 19.84
CA TYR A 537 -0.96 -26.19 18.58
C TYR A 537 -0.67 -25.10 17.54
N ALA A 538 -0.66 -23.84 17.97
CA ALA A 538 -0.41 -22.71 17.08
C ALA A 538 0.99 -22.78 16.44
N ARG A 539 2.03 -23.08 17.23
CA ARG A 539 3.39 -23.30 16.71
C ARG A 539 3.45 -24.48 15.74
N GLU A 540 2.79 -25.59 16.07
CA GLU A 540 2.78 -26.77 15.21
C GLU A 540 2.03 -26.51 13.89
N TRP A 541 0.93 -25.76 13.94
CA TRP A 541 0.22 -25.30 12.76
C TRP A 541 1.11 -24.47 11.84
N VAL A 542 1.88 -23.52 12.38
CA VAL A 542 2.83 -22.74 11.57
C VAL A 542 3.83 -23.66 10.87
N ILE A 543 4.34 -24.68 11.57
CA ILE A 543 5.27 -25.67 10.99
C ILE A 543 4.59 -26.45 9.86
N MET A 544 3.43 -27.04 10.11
CA MET A 544 2.67 -27.82 9.13
C MET A 544 2.34 -27.02 7.88
N MET A 545 1.82 -25.79 8.07
CA MET A 545 1.46 -24.91 6.97
C MET A 545 2.69 -24.39 6.21
N THR A 546 3.83 -24.18 6.88
CA THR A 546 5.08 -23.82 6.19
C THR A 546 5.56 -24.96 5.29
N ASN A 547 5.51 -26.20 5.75
CA ASN A 547 5.86 -27.36 4.92
C ASN A 547 4.91 -27.50 3.73
N LEU A 548 3.60 -27.37 3.94
CA LEU A 548 2.63 -27.41 2.85
C LEU A 548 2.87 -26.30 1.83
N ALA A 549 3.02 -25.07 2.31
CA ALA A 549 3.29 -23.89 1.48
C ALA A 549 4.59 -24.07 0.67
N TYR A 550 5.64 -24.61 1.29
CA TYR A 550 6.88 -24.93 0.61
C TYR A 550 6.68 -25.98 -0.49
N MET A 551 6.08 -27.13 -0.16
CA MET A 551 5.82 -28.20 -1.14
C MET A 551 5.03 -27.68 -2.34
N LEU A 552 3.95 -26.93 -2.11
CA LEU A 552 3.12 -26.38 -3.19
C LEU A 552 3.79 -25.24 -3.98
N SER A 553 4.93 -24.74 -3.50
CA SER A 553 5.76 -23.75 -4.19
C SER A 553 6.92 -24.38 -4.97
N THR A 554 7.06 -25.71 -4.92
CA THR A 554 8.16 -26.41 -5.58
C THR A 554 7.89 -26.70 -7.07
N PRO A 555 8.94 -26.80 -7.88
CA PRO A 555 8.85 -27.31 -9.25
C PRO A 555 8.25 -28.73 -9.32
N GLU A 556 8.47 -29.56 -8.30
CA GLU A 556 7.88 -30.89 -8.20
C GLU A 556 6.35 -30.80 -8.18
N PHE A 557 5.78 -29.96 -7.30
CA PHE A 557 4.33 -29.76 -7.29
C PHE A 557 3.81 -29.18 -8.60
N GLU A 558 4.50 -28.18 -9.17
CA GLU A 558 4.14 -27.61 -10.47
C GLU A 558 4.07 -28.70 -11.55
N ASN A 559 5.09 -29.57 -11.61
CA ASN A 559 5.14 -30.68 -12.55
C ASN A 559 4.00 -31.68 -12.31
N LEU A 560 3.75 -32.07 -11.05
CA LEU A 560 2.65 -32.97 -10.72
C LEU A 560 1.29 -32.39 -11.12
N TRP A 561 1.08 -31.10 -10.86
CA TRP A 561 -0.18 -30.42 -11.16
C TRP A 561 -0.45 -30.39 -12.66
N PHE A 562 0.52 -29.94 -13.46
CA PHE A 562 0.36 -29.84 -14.91
C PHE A 562 0.42 -31.19 -15.64
N ASN A 563 0.92 -32.25 -14.99
CA ASN A 563 0.94 -33.62 -15.51
C ASN A 563 0.01 -34.56 -14.73
N HIS A 564 -0.99 -34.02 -14.02
CA HIS A 564 -1.84 -34.76 -13.08
C HIS A 564 -2.38 -36.07 -13.66
N LYS A 565 -2.89 -36.05 -14.90
CA LYS A 565 -3.42 -37.25 -15.56
C LYS A 565 -2.37 -38.34 -15.74
N ALA A 566 -1.16 -37.97 -16.14
CA ALA A 566 -0.06 -38.90 -16.35
C ALA A 566 0.44 -39.52 -15.03
N VAL A 567 0.49 -38.73 -13.96
CA VAL A 567 0.94 -39.18 -12.64
C VAL A 567 -0.14 -40.00 -11.93
N MET A 568 -1.35 -39.45 -11.83
CA MET A 568 -2.41 -39.99 -10.99
C MET A 568 -3.26 -41.03 -11.73
N GLY A 569 -3.25 -41.01 -13.06
CA GLY A 569 -3.95 -41.95 -13.93
C GLY A 569 -5.40 -41.56 -14.23
N HIS A 570 -5.80 -40.32 -13.92
CA HIS A 570 -7.14 -39.79 -14.14
C HIS A 570 -7.10 -38.26 -14.25
N ASP A 571 -8.10 -37.65 -14.89
CA ASP A 571 -8.20 -36.19 -14.96
C ASP A 571 -8.57 -35.58 -13.59
N PHE A 572 -8.26 -34.29 -13.41
CA PHE A 572 -8.78 -33.51 -12.29
C PHE A 572 -10.17 -32.96 -12.67
N PHE A 573 -11.07 -32.81 -11.69
CA PHE A 573 -12.43 -32.31 -11.94
C PHE A 573 -13.00 -31.51 -10.78
N GLY A 574 -13.90 -30.58 -11.11
CA GLY A 574 -14.58 -29.68 -10.19
C GLY A 574 -15.87 -30.25 -9.60
N ASN A 575 -16.75 -29.36 -9.12
CA ASN A 575 -17.95 -29.76 -8.38
C ASN A 575 -19.06 -30.39 -9.23
N ALA A 576 -18.99 -30.31 -10.56
CA ALA A 576 -19.90 -31.03 -11.44
C ALA A 576 -19.54 -32.53 -11.57
N GLY A 577 -18.41 -32.95 -11.01
CA GLY A 577 -17.94 -34.34 -11.07
C GLY A 577 -17.23 -34.67 -12.37
N GLN A 578 -17.11 -35.95 -12.68
CA GLN A 578 -16.43 -36.48 -13.87
C GLN A 578 -17.30 -36.38 -15.12
N VAL A 579 -17.71 -35.17 -15.48
CA VAL A 579 -18.51 -34.88 -16.67
C VAL A 579 -17.79 -33.85 -17.55
N ASP A 580 -18.03 -33.92 -18.85
CA ASP A 580 -17.58 -32.87 -19.77
C ASP A 580 -18.39 -31.59 -19.56
N GLY A 581 -17.71 -30.46 -19.44
CA GLY A 581 -18.34 -29.14 -19.35
C GLY A 581 -17.87 -28.30 -18.16
N PRO A 582 -18.47 -27.11 -17.98
CA PRO A 582 -18.06 -26.16 -16.95
C PRO A 582 -18.07 -26.78 -15.55
N ASN A 583 -16.98 -26.61 -14.80
CA ASN A 583 -16.81 -27.14 -13.44
C ASN A 583 -16.83 -28.69 -13.35
N GLY A 584 -16.75 -29.40 -14.49
CA GLY A 584 -16.54 -30.84 -14.59
C GLY A 584 -15.06 -31.18 -14.72
N ILE A 585 -14.69 -32.00 -15.70
CA ILE A 585 -13.29 -32.31 -16.04
C ILE A 585 -12.53 -31.03 -16.41
N TYR A 586 -11.35 -30.82 -15.81
CA TYR A 586 -10.54 -29.61 -16.01
C TYR A 586 -9.89 -29.56 -17.39
N MET A 587 -9.98 -28.40 -18.02
CA MET A 587 -9.29 -28.08 -19.27
C MET A 587 -7.91 -27.46 -18.98
N PRO A 588 -6.98 -27.37 -19.96
CA PRO A 588 -5.65 -26.81 -19.74
C PRO A 588 -5.64 -25.42 -19.08
N GLU A 589 -6.61 -24.57 -19.42
CA GLU A 589 -6.76 -23.23 -18.85
C GLU A 589 -7.15 -23.26 -17.36
N ASP A 590 -7.90 -24.29 -16.93
CA ASP A 590 -8.26 -24.49 -15.53
C ASP A 590 -7.01 -24.80 -14.70
N TYR A 591 -6.11 -25.65 -15.20
CA TYR A 591 -4.86 -25.94 -14.49
C TYR A 591 -4.02 -24.68 -14.26
N VAL A 592 -3.88 -23.80 -15.27
CA VAL A 592 -3.12 -22.54 -15.15
C VAL A 592 -3.79 -21.58 -14.15
N ARG A 593 -5.10 -21.43 -14.24
CA ARG A 593 -5.88 -20.56 -13.34
C ARG A 593 -5.80 -21.06 -11.90
N ILE A 594 -6.09 -22.34 -11.69
CA ILE A 594 -6.12 -22.96 -10.37
C ILE A 594 -4.74 -23.02 -9.73
N TYR A 595 -3.66 -23.26 -10.48
CA TYR A 595 -2.30 -23.21 -9.93
C TYR A 595 -2.03 -21.85 -9.28
N LYS A 596 -2.40 -20.76 -9.95
CA LYS A 596 -2.32 -19.41 -9.40
C LYS A 596 -3.23 -19.23 -8.18
N GLU A 597 -4.44 -19.76 -8.20
CA GLU A 597 -5.35 -19.70 -7.06
C GLU A 597 -4.80 -20.48 -5.85
N ILE A 598 -4.18 -21.65 -6.05
CA ILE A 598 -3.54 -22.43 -4.97
C ILE A 598 -2.48 -21.59 -4.28
N LEU A 599 -1.60 -20.93 -5.03
CA LEU A 599 -0.58 -20.05 -4.45
C LEU A 599 -1.17 -18.76 -3.86
N ASN A 600 -2.38 -18.35 -4.24
CA ASN A 600 -3.05 -17.13 -3.80
C ASN A 600 -4.39 -17.40 -3.08
N ARG A 601 -4.50 -18.50 -2.30
CA ARG A 601 -5.73 -18.92 -1.57
C ARG A 601 -6.28 -17.87 -0.57
N ASN A 602 -5.56 -16.78 -0.34
CA ASN A 602 -5.89 -15.70 0.58
C ASN A 602 -5.88 -16.16 2.05
N GLU A 603 -7.01 -16.12 2.75
CA GLU A 603 -7.11 -16.32 4.20
C GLU A 603 -7.41 -17.77 4.60
N ILE A 604 -6.69 -18.29 5.60
CA ILE A 604 -6.89 -19.63 6.18
C ILE A 604 -7.04 -19.53 7.70
N ASN A 605 -8.23 -19.87 8.18
CA ASN A 605 -8.64 -19.88 9.57
C ASN A 605 -8.44 -21.28 10.17
N LEU A 606 -7.37 -21.43 10.94
CA LEU A 606 -6.91 -22.71 11.46
C LEU A 606 -7.66 -23.10 12.74
N GLY A 607 -8.10 -24.35 12.85
CA GLY A 607 -8.79 -24.87 14.02
C GLY A 607 -8.31 -26.26 14.43
N ILE A 608 -8.70 -26.69 15.63
CA ILE A 608 -8.43 -28.03 16.15
C ILE A 608 -9.76 -28.76 16.27
N THR A 609 -9.91 -29.88 15.57
CA THR A 609 -11.17 -30.62 15.55
C THR A 609 -11.14 -31.83 16.49
N ASN A 610 -12.34 -32.31 16.82
CA ASN A 610 -12.55 -33.60 17.47
C ASN A 610 -13.71 -34.35 16.85
N MET A 611 -13.54 -34.73 15.58
CA MET A 611 -14.61 -35.34 14.80
C MET A 611 -14.19 -36.50 13.89
N GLY A 612 -12.97 -37.00 14.02
CA GLY A 612 -12.48 -38.18 13.29
C GLY A 612 -11.69 -37.87 12.02
N GLY A 613 -11.20 -36.65 11.84
CA GLY A 613 -10.38 -36.24 10.70
C GLY A 613 -10.09 -34.75 10.67
N GLY A 614 -11.06 -33.98 10.17
CA GLY A 614 -10.93 -32.54 10.01
C GLY A 614 -12.22 -31.89 9.52
N LEU A 615 -12.15 -30.58 9.29
CA LEU A 615 -13.22 -29.80 8.69
C LEU A 615 -12.63 -28.62 7.91
N GLY A 616 -12.91 -28.60 6.61
CA GLY A 616 -12.56 -27.53 5.70
C GLY A 616 -13.79 -26.86 5.07
N GLY A 617 -13.61 -25.63 4.59
CA GLY A 617 -14.64 -24.91 3.83
C GLY A 617 -14.47 -23.40 3.86
N GLY A 618 -14.50 -22.76 2.69
CA GLY A 618 -14.21 -21.33 2.58
C GLY A 618 -12.80 -21.01 3.11
N THR A 619 -12.71 -20.24 4.20
CA THR A 619 -11.44 -19.95 4.89
C THR A 619 -11.08 -20.99 5.95
N VAL A 620 -12.00 -21.85 6.38
CA VAL A 620 -11.77 -22.79 7.50
C VAL A 620 -10.84 -23.94 7.09
N LEU A 621 -9.90 -24.29 7.96
CA LEU A 621 -9.09 -25.51 7.91
C LEU A 621 -8.84 -26.02 9.34
N GLY A 622 -9.61 -27.03 9.74
CA GLY A 622 -9.48 -27.70 11.03
C GLY A 622 -9.04 -29.14 10.89
N VAL A 623 -8.19 -29.63 11.79
CA VAL A 623 -7.77 -31.04 11.81
C VAL A 623 -7.67 -31.60 13.23
N ASP A 624 -7.81 -32.92 13.36
CA ASP A 624 -7.73 -33.62 14.64
C ASP A 624 -6.29 -33.70 15.18
N THR A 625 -6.15 -33.82 16.51
CA THR A 625 -4.85 -33.81 17.21
C THR A 625 -3.83 -34.79 16.65
N TRP A 626 -4.23 -35.98 16.21
CA TRP A 626 -3.30 -37.00 15.73
C TRP A 626 -2.58 -36.58 14.43
N LEU A 627 -3.10 -35.63 13.65
CA LEU A 627 -2.45 -35.12 12.45
C LEU A 627 -1.26 -34.19 12.75
N PHE A 628 -1.23 -33.57 13.94
CA PHE A 628 -0.09 -32.79 14.44
C PHE A 628 1.13 -33.66 14.78
N TYR A 629 0.94 -34.96 14.96
CA TYR A 629 2.01 -35.95 15.02
C TYR A 629 2.28 -36.54 13.64
N GLY A 630 1.18 -36.81 12.93
CA GLY A 630 1.15 -37.55 11.69
C GLY A 630 1.93 -36.94 10.53
N HIS A 631 2.04 -35.61 10.49
CA HIS A 631 2.64 -34.88 9.36
C HIS A 631 4.16 -35.06 9.22
N TYR A 632 4.85 -35.53 10.28
CA TYR A 632 6.25 -35.96 10.20
C TYR A 632 6.39 -37.48 9.94
N ARG A 633 5.28 -38.21 9.76
CA ARG A 633 5.16 -39.66 9.96
C ARG A 633 4.26 -40.29 8.89
N LEU A 634 3.92 -41.57 9.07
CA LEU A 634 3.12 -42.40 8.15
C LEU A 634 1.70 -41.90 7.87
N SER A 635 1.19 -40.94 8.63
CA SER A 635 -0.13 -40.34 8.37
C SER A 635 -0.10 -39.25 7.31
N GLY A 636 1.08 -38.68 7.03
CA GLY A 636 1.31 -37.72 5.95
C GLY A 636 0.44 -36.46 6.03
N PHE A 637 0.10 -35.93 4.85
CA PHE A 637 -0.70 -34.72 4.65
C PHE A 637 -2.10 -34.99 4.12
N ARG A 638 -2.48 -36.26 3.94
CA ARG A 638 -3.75 -36.70 3.34
C ARG A 638 -4.97 -35.88 3.77
N ILE A 639 -5.30 -35.90 5.06
CA ILE A 639 -6.50 -35.18 5.56
C ILE A 639 -6.30 -33.67 5.50
N ILE A 640 -5.09 -33.17 5.77
CA ILE A 640 -4.80 -31.74 5.66
C ILE A 640 -5.07 -31.25 4.23
N ALA A 641 -4.65 -32.01 3.22
CA ALA A 641 -4.87 -31.71 1.82
C ALA A 641 -6.35 -31.80 1.43
N HIS A 642 -7.07 -32.82 1.92
CA HIS A 642 -8.51 -32.96 1.76
C HIS A 642 -9.27 -31.72 2.28
N GLU A 643 -9.03 -31.35 3.53
CA GLU A 643 -9.69 -30.19 4.15
C GLU A 643 -9.22 -28.87 3.53
N PHE A 644 -7.97 -28.79 3.06
CA PHE A 644 -7.47 -27.65 2.30
C PHE A 644 -8.22 -27.49 0.97
N GLY A 645 -8.53 -28.60 0.30
CA GLY A 645 -9.27 -28.65 -0.97
C GLY A 645 -10.70 -28.14 -0.87
N HIS A 646 -11.32 -28.17 0.32
CA HIS A 646 -12.67 -27.64 0.55
C HIS A 646 -12.84 -26.14 0.28
N HIS A 647 -11.77 -25.41 0.03
CA HIS A 647 -11.85 -24.06 -0.50
C HIS A 647 -12.48 -23.99 -1.90
N TRP A 648 -12.17 -24.96 -2.77
CA TRP A 648 -12.63 -24.97 -4.16
C TRP A 648 -13.78 -25.96 -4.42
N GLY A 649 -13.84 -27.07 -3.67
CA GLY A 649 -14.85 -28.08 -3.94
C GLY A 649 -15.22 -29.00 -2.80
N GLY A 650 -16.31 -29.75 -2.99
CA GLY A 650 -16.82 -30.71 -2.02
C GLY A 650 -16.37 -32.14 -2.31
N HIS A 651 -16.98 -33.10 -1.59
CA HIS A 651 -16.71 -34.53 -1.77
C HIS A 651 -17.05 -35.08 -3.16
N ASN A 652 -17.78 -34.30 -3.99
CA ASN A 652 -18.11 -34.65 -5.37
C ASN A 652 -17.06 -34.17 -6.38
N SER A 653 -15.95 -33.59 -5.93
CA SER A 653 -14.88 -33.04 -6.76
C SER A 653 -13.53 -33.65 -6.42
N ALA A 654 -12.57 -33.57 -7.34
CA ALA A 654 -11.20 -34.03 -7.10
C ALA A 654 -10.45 -33.22 -6.02
N TRP A 655 -11.06 -32.17 -5.45
CA TRP A 655 -10.48 -31.41 -4.34
C TRP A 655 -10.58 -32.10 -2.99
N ALA A 656 -11.73 -32.72 -2.70
CA ALA A 656 -12.04 -33.30 -1.40
C ALA A 656 -12.76 -34.65 -1.54
N MET A 657 -12.58 -35.35 -2.66
CA MET A 657 -13.02 -36.73 -2.80
C MET A 657 -11.98 -37.65 -2.17
N SER A 658 -12.42 -38.49 -1.23
CA SER A 658 -11.50 -39.34 -0.48
C SER A 658 -10.65 -40.23 -1.40
N SER A 659 -9.34 -40.27 -1.13
CA SER A 659 -8.37 -41.06 -1.90
C SER A 659 -8.34 -40.75 -3.41
N HIS A 660 -8.75 -39.55 -3.81
CA HIS A 660 -8.79 -39.13 -5.20
C HIS A 660 -8.32 -37.68 -5.37
N GLY A 661 -7.69 -37.36 -6.50
CA GLY A 661 -7.31 -35.99 -6.83
C GLY A 661 -6.27 -35.38 -5.89
N PHE A 662 -6.60 -34.24 -5.27
CA PHE A 662 -5.67 -33.40 -4.51
C PHE A 662 -5.17 -34.08 -3.23
N GLU A 663 -6.05 -34.79 -2.51
CA GLU A 663 -5.72 -35.52 -1.28
C GLU A 663 -4.52 -36.47 -1.47
N PRO A 664 -4.59 -37.52 -2.32
CA PRO A 664 -3.47 -38.44 -2.50
C PRO A 664 -2.29 -37.79 -3.21
N MET A 665 -2.49 -36.80 -4.09
CA MET A 665 -1.39 -36.12 -4.78
C MET A 665 -0.47 -35.41 -3.78
N VAL A 666 -1.03 -34.60 -2.88
CA VAL A 666 -0.25 -33.85 -1.90
C VAL A 666 0.34 -34.77 -0.83
N ASP A 667 -0.40 -35.80 -0.41
CA ASP A 667 0.08 -36.79 0.54
C ASP A 667 1.29 -37.56 0.02
N TRP A 668 1.22 -38.04 -1.22
CA TRP A 668 2.30 -38.77 -1.86
C TRP A 668 3.52 -37.90 -2.15
N LEU A 669 3.30 -36.63 -2.52
CA LEU A 669 4.37 -35.63 -2.63
C LEU A 669 5.04 -35.40 -1.27
N ASN A 670 4.28 -35.35 -0.18
CA ASN A 670 4.85 -35.21 1.15
C ASN A 670 5.77 -36.39 1.49
N PHE A 671 5.36 -37.64 1.22
CA PHE A 671 6.22 -38.81 1.42
C PHE A 671 7.44 -38.81 0.51
N TYR A 672 7.30 -38.39 -0.75
CA TYR A 672 8.43 -38.20 -1.67
C TYR A 672 9.50 -37.30 -1.04
N PHE A 673 9.08 -36.13 -0.53
CA PHE A 673 9.99 -35.25 0.19
C PHE A 673 10.53 -35.88 1.47
N GLN A 674 9.70 -36.53 2.29
CA GLN A 674 10.16 -37.13 3.55
C GLN A 674 11.28 -38.17 3.38
N ARG A 675 11.42 -38.79 2.20
CA ARG A 675 12.52 -39.73 1.89
C ARG A 675 13.86 -39.04 1.66
N GLY A 676 13.88 -37.76 1.30
CA GLY A 676 15.08 -36.94 1.20
C GLY A 676 15.34 -36.19 2.51
N PRO A 677 16.36 -36.54 3.32
CA PRO A 677 16.66 -35.81 4.54
C PRO A 677 16.87 -34.32 4.28
N GLY A 678 16.19 -33.49 5.05
CA GLY A 678 16.30 -32.04 4.91
C GLY A 678 15.70 -31.50 3.62
N SER A 679 14.77 -32.21 2.97
CA SER A 679 14.08 -31.72 1.78
C SER A 679 12.98 -30.68 2.10
N LEU A 680 12.34 -30.80 3.27
CA LEU A 680 11.35 -29.83 3.77
C LEU A 680 12.00 -28.82 4.74
N PRO A 681 11.34 -27.67 4.98
CA PRO A 681 11.75 -26.73 6.03
C PRO A 681 11.80 -27.39 7.41
N TYR A 682 10.77 -28.17 7.77
CA TYR A 682 10.67 -28.82 9.07
C TYR A 682 10.45 -30.32 8.94
N MET A 683 11.40 -31.10 9.42
CA MET A 683 11.29 -32.57 9.47
C MET A 683 11.56 -33.14 10.86
N ASP A 684 12.11 -32.33 11.77
CA ASP A 684 12.44 -32.74 13.13
C ASP A 684 11.23 -32.55 14.06
N PRO A 685 10.63 -33.65 14.58
CA PRO A 685 9.49 -33.59 15.50
C PRO A 685 9.83 -32.93 16.86
N ASN A 686 11.11 -32.71 17.15
CA ASN A 686 11.56 -32.07 18.39
C ASN A 686 11.60 -30.54 18.30
N VAL A 687 11.38 -29.94 17.12
CA VAL A 687 11.43 -28.48 16.95
C VAL A 687 10.43 -27.76 17.87
N ASN A 688 9.20 -28.24 17.93
CA ASN A 688 8.18 -27.71 18.85
C ASN A 688 7.94 -28.62 20.05
N THR A 689 8.56 -29.80 20.08
CA THR A 689 8.33 -30.86 21.08
C THR A 689 6.85 -31.21 21.30
N PHE A 690 6.00 -31.03 20.28
CA PHE A 690 4.55 -31.24 20.38
C PHE A 690 4.21 -32.63 20.95
N HIS A 691 5.00 -33.64 20.58
CA HIS A 691 4.84 -35.01 21.02
C HIS A 691 5.12 -35.26 22.51
N LEU A 692 5.72 -34.30 23.22
CA LEU A 692 5.94 -34.32 24.67
C LEU A 692 4.85 -33.57 25.44
N THR A 693 3.88 -32.96 24.74
CA THR A 693 2.76 -32.24 25.38
C THR A 693 1.92 -33.22 26.21
N PRO A 694 1.64 -32.92 27.50
CA PRO A 694 0.79 -33.77 28.32
C PRO A 694 -0.62 -33.92 27.73
N ASP A 695 -1.20 -35.12 27.82
CA ASP A 695 -2.55 -35.39 27.29
C ASP A 695 -3.62 -34.40 27.78
N ALA A 696 -3.50 -33.91 29.02
CA ALA A 696 -4.40 -32.92 29.60
C ALA A 696 -4.38 -31.54 28.90
N ALA A 697 -3.32 -31.25 28.13
CA ALA A 697 -3.18 -30.04 27.33
C ALA A 697 -3.51 -30.26 25.84
N LEU A 698 -3.89 -31.49 25.46
CA LEU A 698 -4.31 -31.85 24.11
C LEU A 698 -5.84 -31.88 24.00
N CYS A 699 -6.35 -31.60 22.80
CA CYS A 699 -7.77 -31.73 22.49
C CYS A 699 -8.24 -33.20 22.55
N GLN A 700 -7.37 -34.13 22.17
CA GLN A 700 -7.61 -35.57 22.21
C GLN A 700 -6.30 -36.32 22.50
N GLY A 701 -6.42 -37.50 23.13
CA GLY A 701 -5.30 -38.44 23.23
C GLY A 701 -4.94 -39.03 21.86
N VAL A 702 -3.67 -39.38 21.67
CA VAL A 702 -3.16 -39.93 20.40
C VAL A 702 -2.62 -41.34 20.60
N ASN A 703 -2.95 -42.24 19.66
CA ASN A 703 -2.44 -43.61 19.69
C ASN A 703 -0.90 -43.62 19.59
N GLN A 704 -0.24 -44.31 20.51
CA GLN A 704 1.23 -44.42 20.57
C GLN A 704 1.87 -44.95 19.27
N ASN A 705 1.14 -45.74 18.47
CA ASN A 705 1.64 -46.21 17.18
C ASN A 705 1.80 -45.07 16.16
N ILE A 706 0.94 -44.05 16.22
CA ILE A 706 1.06 -42.85 15.38
C ILE A 706 2.28 -42.03 15.81
N VAL A 707 2.46 -41.87 17.14
CA VAL A 707 3.59 -41.14 17.73
C VAL A 707 4.94 -41.78 17.35
N ARG A 708 5.00 -43.12 17.35
CA ARG A 708 6.21 -43.92 17.07
C ARG A 708 6.41 -44.29 15.61
N GLY A 709 5.52 -43.86 14.70
CA GLY A 709 5.68 -44.13 13.27
C GLY A 709 7.04 -43.64 12.75
N VAL A 710 7.50 -44.18 11.63
CA VAL A 710 8.72 -43.71 10.96
C VAL A 710 8.37 -43.37 9.52
N ALA A 711 8.65 -42.15 9.11
CA ALA A 711 8.40 -41.64 7.75
C ALA A 711 8.98 -42.55 6.65
N SER A 712 10.21 -43.02 6.84
CA SER A 712 10.95 -43.79 5.84
C SER A 712 10.37 -45.17 5.53
N THR A 713 9.39 -45.65 6.30
CA THR A 713 8.69 -46.92 6.02
C THR A 713 7.41 -46.73 5.21
N ALA A 714 7.08 -45.51 4.79
CA ALA A 714 5.94 -45.23 3.92
C ALA A 714 6.07 -45.98 2.58
N PRO A 715 5.03 -46.70 2.13
CA PRO A 715 5.06 -47.44 0.86
C PRO A 715 5.43 -46.54 -0.32
N TRP A 716 6.23 -47.09 -1.25
CA TRP A 716 6.54 -46.45 -2.52
C TRP A 716 5.25 -46.16 -3.30
N ASN A 717 5.04 -44.92 -3.72
CA ASN A 717 3.79 -44.45 -4.29
C ASN A 717 3.95 -43.99 -5.77
N LYS A 718 2.85 -43.54 -6.40
CA LYS A 718 2.87 -43.13 -7.81
C LYS A 718 3.74 -41.90 -8.08
N VAL A 719 3.81 -40.96 -7.14
CA VAL A 719 4.66 -39.76 -7.27
C VAL A 719 6.13 -40.17 -7.25
N ASP A 720 6.51 -41.09 -6.36
CA ASP A 720 7.87 -41.64 -6.31
C ASP A 720 8.25 -42.32 -7.63
N GLU A 721 7.37 -43.21 -8.13
CA GLU A 721 7.62 -43.92 -9.39
C GLU A 721 7.67 -42.95 -10.58
N TYR A 722 6.84 -41.90 -10.57
CA TYR A 722 6.85 -40.89 -11.61
C TYR A 722 8.17 -40.12 -11.65
N PHE A 723 8.65 -39.59 -10.52
CA PHE A 723 9.90 -38.82 -10.49
C PHE A 723 11.15 -39.67 -10.67
N LYS A 724 11.10 -40.95 -10.30
CA LYS A 724 12.15 -41.91 -10.67
C LYS A 724 12.29 -42.05 -12.19
N ASN A 725 11.18 -42.06 -12.92
CA ASN A 725 11.15 -42.20 -14.37
C ASN A 725 11.26 -40.86 -15.12
N ASN A 726 10.96 -39.75 -14.44
CA ASN A 726 10.97 -38.38 -14.97
C ASN A 726 11.74 -37.46 -13.99
N PRO A 727 13.08 -37.59 -13.89
CA PRO A 727 13.87 -36.83 -12.94
C PRO A 727 13.77 -35.32 -13.20
N MET A 728 13.67 -34.54 -12.12
CA MET A 728 13.63 -33.07 -12.22
C MET A 728 14.97 -32.52 -12.73
N PRO A 729 14.96 -31.42 -13.51
CA PRO A 729 16.20 -30.75 -13.89
C PRO A 729 16.99 -30.33 -12.64
N ILE A 730 18.31 -30.51 -12.68
CA ILE A 730 19.19 -30.03 -11.60
C ILE A 730 19.04 -28.51 -11.54
N GLN A 731 18.53 -28.00 -10.41
CA GLN A 731 18.34 -26.57 -10.15
C GLN A 731 19.59 -25.91 -9.56
#